data_AF-A2DVU0-F1
#
_entry.id   AF-A2DVU0-F1
#
_cell.length_a   1.000
_cell.length_b   1.000
_cell.length_c   1.000
_cell.angle_alpha   90.00
_cell.angle_beta   90.00
_cell.angle_gamma   90.00
#
_symmetry.space_group_name_H-M   'P 1'
#
loop_
_entity.id
_entity.type
_entity.pdbx_description
1 polymer ?
#
loop_
_entity_poly.entity_id
_entity_poly.type
_entity_poly.pdbx_seq_one_letter_code
_entity_poly.pdbx_strand_id
1 'polypeptide(L)'
;MTIQYTDIHQSSYSSDYRTLNKVSDTSQYLRISAKCEIIKDNCFSKLNSLISFTFEENPNLATIEAYSFYSCTNLIQINLSMCTKLTKISNHAFNSCPKCVELYLPKGLLEIGVNSFSGDQEISSIIIPASVNKIDNEAFTNCKKLENVTFEEGSNLAQLDSIFKFTAIKSFEIPQNCKKVDGDLFSDLTITNLTIHRDNHYLIIENNTVFSADKSTLFFFCNRSFQTYEIPNYVTILGRNSFYQSKLVTITILENVTTIDYYVFKNCNNLKNVTFLGSVYSFEIGVFDNCNNLELFIFNNSATITKSYLLISEYVKNANILFNYKVLFDKSAISRNVNVSISYLNEPNLIITPIALIMNSIQTEIYEYYGYNYNDVTIPKQVTKIRKNAFENSTIPKIDFEADSELSVIEDNAFLNCSKINTFDFTSTKLSYLGYSVFKNCSELAFVNFATTNFEVNDNLNDNLFENCNKLVNISNINNTSDSCFLDCVNLTKVSIRDGSELIGIRSFENCYSLEIINIPSTVRIISEYAFINCKNLSSIIFESPNSLEKISINSFSECDSLRNISDFLSLKYICTYNTIYYINGSNISLIFHLRNSEDTFLSINCSVICSYSFNYSNNIENISIVSNSVSLIESFSFNKCQNLKHINFPMSIKTVQYLAFNECKNIQCPIIIEDISHKFINMLSQSGIPRRIIFSCVAIYESYDFRRVKSICNTSASLFWKYLSK
;
A
#
# COMPACT_ATOMS: atom_id res chain seq x y z
N MET A 1 56.38 -23.21 52.64
CA MET A 1 57.34 -23.21 51.53
C MET A 1 57.06 -21.96 50.70
N THR A 2 58.07 -21.12 50.51
CA THR A 2 57.97 -19.94 49.63
C THR A 2 57.89 -20.42 48.19
N ILE A 3 56.83 -20.06 47.45
CA ILE A 3 56.70 -20.42 46.03
C ILE A 3 57.83 -19.73 45.25
N GLN A 4 58.61 -20.48 44.48
CA GLN A 4 59.69 -19.95 43.64
C GLN A 4 59.22 -19.94 42.18
N TYR A 5 59.14 -18.75 41.58
CA TYR A 5 58.75 -18.58 40.18
C TYR A 5 59.97 -18.62 39.25
N THR A 6 59.85 -19.30 38.11
CA THR A 6 60.86 -19.36 37.05
C THR A 6 60.67 -18.20 36.08
N ASP A 7 61.73 -17.45 35.77
CA ASP A 7 61.68 -16.41 34.73
C ASP A 7 61.49 -17.00 33.35
N ILE A 8 60.53 -16.48 32.59
CA ILE A 8 60.32 -16.89 31.21
C ILE A 8 61.55 -16.51 30.38
N HIS A 9 62.08 -17.48 29.62
CA HIS A 9 63.27 -17.30 28.81
C HIS A 9 63.12 -16.20 27.73
N GLN A 10 64.20 -15.47 27.46
CA GLN A 10 64.20 -14.35 26.50
C GLN A 10 63.69 -14.71 25.10
N SER A 11 63.84 -15.98 24.67
CA SER A 11 63.38 -16.45 23.35
C SER A 11 61.86 -16.43 23.18
N SER A 12 61.10 -16.37 24.28
CA SER A 12 59.65 -16.24 24.26
C SER A 12 59.19 -14.80 24.00
N TYR A 13 60.08 -13.82 24.14
CA TYR A 13 59.79 -12.40 23.94
C TYR A 13 60.23 -11.93 22.55
N SER A 14 59.71 -10.77 22.15
CA SER A 14 60.28 -9.91 21.11
C SER A 14 61.64 -9.35 21.55
N SER A 15 62.44 -8.87 20.60
CA SER A 15 63.81 -8.40 20.87
C SER A 15 63.89 -7.22 21.85
N ASP A 16 62.83 -6.44 22.00
CA ASP A 16 62.71 -5.32 22.94
C ASP A 16 62.01 -5.70 24.26
N TYR A 17 61.65 -6.97 24.44
CA TYR A 17 60.90 -7.54 25.57
C TYR A 17 59.47 -7.01 25.75
N ARG A 18 58.93 -6.20 24.82
CA ARG A 18 57.60 -5.60 24.98
C ARG A 18 56.46 -6.56 24.68
N THR A 19 56.68 -7.54 23.83
CA THR A 19 55.67 -8.55 23.47
C THR A 19 56.14 -9.94 23.86
N LEU A 20 55.32 -10.67 24.61
CA LEU A 20 55.50 -12.08 24.91
C LEU A 20 54.74 -12.94 23.89
N ASN A 21 55.46 -13.60 22.98
CA ASN A 21 54.92 -14.24 21.79
C ASN A 21 54.37 -15.66 22.04
N LYS A 22 55.17 -16.52 22.67
CA LYS A 22 54.78 -17.92 22.96
C LYS A 22 55.62 -18.47 24.10
N VAL A 23 54.97 -19.15 25.04
CA VAL A 23 55.64 -19.84 26.13
C VAL A 23 55.50 -21.35 25.94
N SER A 24 56.64 -22.03 25.87
CA SER A 24 56.75 -23.49 25.84
C SER A 24 57.38 -24.06 27.10
N ASP A 25 57.74 -23.21 28.06
CA ASP A 25 58.27 -23.60 29.36
C ASP A 25 57.18 -24.32 30.17
N THR A 26 57.47 -25.55 30.59
CA THR A 26 56.53 -26.40 31.34
C THR A 26 56.64 -26.26 32.86
N SER A 27 57.39 -25.27 33.35
CA SER A 27 57.44 -24.92 34.77
C SER A 27 56.04 -24.58 35.30
N GLN A 28 55.77 -24.99 36.54
CA GLN A 28 54.46 -24.79 37.17
C GLN A 28 54.19 -23.35 37.60
N TYR A 29 55.26 -22.59 37.88
CA TYR A 29 55.21 -21.21 38.37
C TYR A 29 56.08 -20.33 37.49
N LEU A 30 55.47 -19.47 36.67
CA LEU A 30 56.19 -18.63 35.69
C LEU A 30 56.15 -17.14 36.05
N ARG A 31 57.27 -16.43 35.87
CA ARG A 31 57.37 -14.98 36.06
C ARG A 31 57.54 -14.26 34.72
N ILE A 32 56.66 -13.31 34.45
CA ILE A 32 56.63 -12.47 33.26
C ILE A 32 57.43 -11.18 33.53
N SER A 33 58.21 -10.73 32.56
CA SER A 33 59.03 -9.53 32.71
C SER A 33 58.20 -8.25 32.84
N ALA A 34 58.66 -7.30 33.67
CA ALA A 34 58.01 -6.00 33.84
C ALA A 34 58.05 -5.13 32.58
N LYS A 35 58.93 -5.44 31.62
CA LYS A 35 58.98 -4.79 30.30
C LYS A 35 57.86 -5.24 29.35
N CYS A 36 57.20 -6.36 29.65
CA CYS A 36 56.14 -6.90 28.82
C CYS A 36 54.93 -5.96 28.84
N GLU A 37 54.58 -5.43 27.67
CA GLU A 37 53.41 -4.59 27.40
C GLU A 37 52.25 -5.43 26.83
N ILE A 38 52.55 -6.52 26.09
CA ILE A 38 51.54 -7.34 25.39
C ILE A 38 51.80 -8.83 25.63
N ILE A 39 50.80 -9.55 26.15
CA ILE A 39 50.75 -11.01 26.06
C ILE A 39 49.98 -11.37 24.80
N LYS A 40 50.68 -11.98 23.84
CA LYS A 40 50.16 -12.25 22.50
C LYS A 40 49.12 -13.36 22.48
N ASP A 41 48.32 -13.39 21.43
CA ASP A 41 47.33 -14.42 21.19
C ASP A 41 47.92 -15.83 21.33
N ASN A 42 47.17 -16.73 21.97
CA ASN A 42 47.56 -18.11 22.21
C ASN A 42 48.89 -18.34 22.99
N CYS A 43 49.46 -17.31 23.63
CA CYS A 43 50.81 -17.36 24.19
C CYS A 43 51.06 -18.54 25.16
N PHE A 44 50.17 -18.74 26.12
CA PHE A 44 50.12 -19.84 27.09
C PHE A 44 49.00 -20.86 26.79
N SER A 45 48.32 -20.75 25.65
CA SER A 45 47.18 -21.61 25.30
C SER A 45 47.53 -23.09 25.44
N LYS A 46 46.69 -23.82 26.20
CA LYS A 46 46.80 -25.23 26.57
C LYS A 46 48.07 -25.60 27.34
N LEU A 47 48.72 -24.64 27.99
CA LEU A 47 49.87 -24.91 28.87
C LEU A 47 49.38 -25.51 30.20
N ASN A 48 48.98 -26.77 30.14
CA ASN A 48 48.40 -27.50 31.28
C ASN A 48 49.39 -27.75 32.42
N SER A 49 50.67 -27.42 32.28
CA SER A 49 51.62 -27.45 33.39
C SER A 49 51.52 -26.23 34.31
N LEU A 50 51.01 -25.10 33.81
CA LEU A 50 50.97 -23.83 34.53
C LEU A 50 49.95 -23.90 35.68
N ILE A 51 50.44 -23.68 36.90
CA ILE A 51 49.63 -23.61 38.12
C ILE A 51 49.38 -22.14 38.52
N SER A 52 50.39 -21.29 38.39
CA SER A 52 50.28 -19.85 38.63
C SER A 52 51.33 -19.07 37.84
N PHE A 53 51.06 -17.79 37.57
CA PHE A 53 52.02 -16.87 37.01
C PHE A 53 52.07 -15.57 37.82
N THR A 54 53.19 -14.87 37.74
CA THR A 54 53.39 -13.56 38.36
C THR A 54 54.17 -12.62 37.44
N PHE A 55 54.37 -11.38 37.86
CA PHE A 55 55.16 -10.38 37.15
C PHE A 55 56.36 -9.95 37.99
N GLU A 56 57.41 -9.47 37.32
CA GLU A 56 58.42 -8.62 37.96
C GLU A 56 57.77 -7.33 38.49
N GLU A 57 58.42 -6.67 39.46
CA GLU A 57 57.88 -5.44 40.08
C GLU A 57 57.61 -4.35 39.03
N ASN A 58 56.47 -3.66 39.19
CA ASN A 58 56.00 -2.58 38.30
C ASN A 58 55.77 -3.00 36.83
N PRO A 59 54.88 -3.97 36.56
CA PRO A 59 54.64 -4.45 35.20
C PRO A 59 54.05 -3.36 34.27
N ASN A 60 54.55 -3.31 33.02
CA ASN A 60 54.05 -2.42 31.98
C ASN A 60 52.92 -3.02 31.13
N LEU A 61 52.35 -4.15 31.55
CA LEU A 61 51.34 -4.87 30.79
C LEU A 61 50.15 -3.97 30.46
N ALA A 62 49.89 -3.79 29.17
CA ALA A 62 48.82 -2.96 28.63
C ALA A 62 47.69 -3.80 28.03
N THR A 63 47.97 -4.98 27.49
CA THR A 63 46.96 -5.84 26.82
C THR A 63 47.25 -7.33 26.98
N ILE A 64 46.19 -8.11 27.20
CA ILE A 64 46.18 -9.57 27.05
C ILE A 64 45.34 -9.92 25.83
N GLU A 65 45.95 -10.50 24.80
CA GLU A 65 45.30 -10.81 23.53
C GLU A 65 44.47 -12.11 23.60
N ALA A 66 43.73 -12.38 22.52
CA ALA A 66 42.74 -13.44 22.50
C ALA A 66 43.36 -14.84 22.73
N TYR A 67 42.66 -15.70 23.46
CA TYR A 67 43.11 -17.07 23.76
C TYR A 67 44.47 -17.20 24.48
N SER A 68 45.02 -16.11 25.04
CA SER A 68 46.37 -16.08 25.63
C SER A 68 46.64 -17.21 26.62
N PHE A 69 45.69 -17.51 27.52
CA PHE A 69 45.72 -18.57 28.52
C PHE A 69 44.58 -19.59 28.31
N TYR A 70 44.06 -19.70 27.09
CA TYR A 70 42.96 -20.61 26.78
C TYR A 70 43.25 -22.04 27.22
N SER A 71 42.32 -22.66 27.95
CA SER A 71 42.38 -24.05 28.37
C SER A 71 43.63 -24.39 29.20
N CYS A 72 44.14 -23.47 30.03
CA CYS A 72 45.16 -23.76 31.03
C CYS A 72 44.55 -24.52 32.22
N THR A 73 44.34 -25.83 32.06
CA THR A 73 43.46 -26.61 32.95
C THR A 73 43.94 -26.78 34.40
N ASN A 74 45.21 -26.47 34.69
CA ASN A 74 45.77 -26.51 36.04
C ASN A 74 46.00 -25.14 36.66
N LEU A 75 45.66 -24.04 35.98
CA LEU A 75 45.81 -22.68 36.50
C LEU A 75 44.87 -22.48 37.69
N ILE A 76 45.42 -22.09 38.84
CA ILE A 76 44.69 -21.91 40.11
C ILE A 76 44.44 -20.43 40.40
N GLN A 77 45.33 -19.54 39.97
CA GLN A 77 45.27 -18.11 40.30
C GLN A 77 45.56 -17.25 39.07
N ILE A 78 44.72 -16.23 38.87
CA ILE A 78 44.92 -15.14 37.90
C ILE A 78 45.04 -13.85 38.72
N ASN A 79 46.28 -13.46 39.05
CA ASN A 79 46.53 -12.23 39.79
C ASN A 79 47.08 -11.13 38.85
N LEU A 80 46.19 -10.24 38.42
CA LEU A 80 46.53 -9.10 37.57
C LEU A 80 46.58 -7.78 38.34
N SER A 81 46.42 -7.79 39.67
CA SER A 81 46.28 -6.59 40.51
C SER A 81 47.42 -5.56 40.36
N MET A 82 48.65 -6.01 40.07
CA MET A 82 49.82 -5.15 39.86
C MET A 82 49.86 -4.48 38.48
N CYS A 83 49.06 -4.96 37.52
CA CYS A 83 49.07 -4.51 36.13
C CYS A 83 48.22 -3.25 35.92
N THR A 84 48.57 -2.14 36.59
CA THR A 84 47.78 -0.89 36.58
C THR A 84 47.68 -0.20 35.20
N LYS A 85 48.50 -0.61 34.23
CA LYS A 85 48.44 -0.16 32.83
C LYS A 85 47.58 -1.04 31.93
N LEU A 86 47.10 -2.19 32.42
CA LEU A 86 46.31 -3.14 31.65
C LEU A 86 44.93 -2.53 31.40
N THR A 87 44.64 -2.23 30.14
CA THR A 87 43.35 -1.62 29.75
C THR A 87 42.36 -2.64 29.19
N LYS A 88 42.84 -3.79 28.68
CA LYS A 88 42.00 -4.77 28.00
C LYS A 88 42.43 -6.23 28.23
N ILE A 89 41.44 -7.06 28.56
CA ILE A 89 41.50 -8.52 28.50
C ILE A 89 40.66 -8.96 27.30
N SER A 90 41.30 -9.55 26.29
CA SER A 90 40.63 -9.86 25.02
C SER A 90 39.84 -11.17 25.07
N ASN A 91 39.06 -11.42 24.01
CA ASN A 91 38.15 -12.56 23.90
C ASN A 91 38.84 -13.88 24.19
N HIS A 92 38.20 -14.73 25.01
CA HIS A 92 38.68 -16.04 25.41
C HIS A 92 40.04 -16.07 26.12
N ALA A 93 40.56 -14.94 26.60
CA ALA A 93 41.93 -14.85 27.14
C ALA A 93 42.23 -15.87 28.24
N PHE A 94 41.31 -16.15 29.16
CA PHE A 94 41.44 -17.12 30.25
C PHE A 94 40.37 -18.23 30.19
N ASN A 95 39.71 -18.40 29.05
CA ASN A 95 38.58 -19.32 28.93
C ASN A 95 39.00 -20.77 29.22
N SER A 96 38.13 -21.49 29.93
CA SER A 96 38.28 -22.91 30.28
C SER A 96 39.52 -23.18 31.15
N CYS A 97 39.74 -22.35 32.17
CA CYS A 97 40.67 -22.60 33.27
C CYS A 97 39.89 -23.11 34.50
N PRO A 98 39.36 -24.34 34.48
CA PRO A 98 38.36 -24.82 35.44
C PRO A 98 38.84 -24.90 36.88
N LYS A 99 40.15 -24.89 37.14
CA LYS A 99 40.72 -24.93 38.50
C LYS A 99 41.02 -23.55 39.09
N CYS A 100 40.77 -22.47 38.35
CA CYS A 100 41.05 -21.12 38.81
C CYS A 100 40.10 -20.76 39.96
N VAL A 101 40.65 -20.49 41.13
CA VAL A 101 39.92 -20.12 42.35
C VAL A 101 39.96 -18.62 42.58
N GLU A 102 41.10 -18.00 42.30
CA GLU A 102 41.39 -16.60 42.64
C GLU A 102 41.57 -15.75 41.38
N LEU A 103 40.73 -14.73 41.22
CA LEU A 103 40.80 -13.76 40.13
C LEU A 103 40.88 -12.33 40.70
N TYR A 104 42.01 -11.65 40.44
CA TYR A 104 42.23 -10.26 40.86
C TYR A 104 42.44 -9.38 39.63
N LEU A 105 41.50 -8.47 39.36
CA LEU A 105 41.57 -7.52 38.25
C LEU A 105 42.29 -6.22 38.67
N PRO A 106 43.07 -5.57 37.78
CA PRO A 106 43.77 -4.34 38.11
C PRO A 106 42.88 -3.10 38.03
N LYS A 107 43.24 -2.08 38.81
CA LYS A 107 42.76 -0.71 38.59
C LYS A 107 43.25 -0.22 37.22
N GLY A 108 42.38 0.45 36.45
CA GLY A 108 42.69 0.93 35.10
C GLY A 108 42.19 0.02 33.99
N LEU A 109 41.72 -1.20 34.31
CA LEU A 109 41.07 -2.09 33.35
C LEU A 109 39.79 -1.44 32.80
N LEU A 110 39.64 -1.40 31.48
CA LEU A 110 38.51 -0.77 30.80
C LEU A 110 37.56 -1.82 30.20
N GLU A 111 38.10 -2.87 29.58
CA GLU A 111 37.34 -3.85 28.80
C GLU A 111 37.68 -5.30 29.16
N ILE A 112 36.63 -6.11 29.36
CA ILE A 112 36.69 -7.58 29.46
C ILE A 112 35.96 -8.16 28.25
N GLY A 113 36.68 -8.89 27.41
CA GLY A 113 36.18 -9.41 26.13
C GLY A 113 35.25 -10.61 26.25
N VAL A 114 34.67 -11.00 25.11
CA VAL A 114 33.73 -12.11 24.98
C VAL A 114 34.34 -13.39 25.54
N ASN A 115 33.59 -14.12 26.37
CA ASN A 115 34.00 -15.43 26.88
C ASN A 115 35.36 -15.45 27.62
N SER A 116 35.88 -14.30 28.10
CA SER A 116 37.24 -14.17 28.65
C SER A 116 37.55 -15.12 29.80
N PHE A 117 36.60 -15.37 30.70
CA PHE A 117 36.71 -16.26 31.87
C PHE A 117 35.64 -17.38 31.81
N SER A 118 35.08 -17.65 30.63
CA SER A 118 34.04 -18.66 30.51
C SER A 118 34.60 -20.05 30.82
N GLY A 119 33.90 -20.82 31.65
CA GLY A 119 34.30 -22.18 32.05
C GLY A 119 35.30 -22.24 33.21
N ASP A 120 35.56 -21.11 33.87
CA ASP A 120 36.41 -21.03 35.07
C ASP A 120 35.59 -21.42 36.31
N GLN A 121 35.37 -22.73 36.44
CA GLN A 121 34.32 -23.31 37.29
C GLN A 121 34.51 -23.11 38.80
N GLU A 122 35.73 -22.80 39.25
CA GLU A 122 36.08 -22.71 40.68
C GLU A 122 36.07 -21.27 41.25
N ILE A 123 35.92 -20.24 40.41
CA ILE A 123 35.83 -18.84 40.86
C ILE A 123 34.51 -18.65 41.61
N SER A 124 34.59 -18.22 42.87
CA SER A 124 33.41 -18.03 43.74
C SER A 124 32.99 -16.57 43.95
N SER A 125 33.93 -15.64 43.80
CA SER A 125 33.68 -14.21 43.92
C SER A 125 34.57 -13.39 43.00
N ILE A 126 34.07 -12.26 42.52
CA ILE A 126 34.84 -11.30 41.71
C ILE A 126 34.55 -9.86 42.15
N ILE A 127 35.59 -9.03 42.11
CA ILE A 127 35.48 -7.57 42.26
C ILE A 127 35.80 -6.94 40.90
N ILE A 128 34.83 -6.22 40.35
CA ILE A 128 34.97 -5.49 39.09
C ILE A 128 35.44 -4.06 39.40
N PRO A 129 36.64 -3.65 38.91
CA PRO A 129 37.16 -2.31 39.14
C PRO A 129 36.27 -1.20 38.58
N ALA A 130 36.26 -0.03 39.22
CA ALA A 130 35.37 1.08 38.82
C ALA A 130 35.66 1.59 37.40
N SER A 131 36.90 1.40 36.91
CA SER A 131 37.33 1.79 35.56
C SER A 131 36.70 0.96 34.43
N VAL A 132 36.18 -0.24 34.73
CA VAL A 132 35.60 -1.13 33.72
C VAL A 132 34.33 -0.48 33.18
N ASN A 133 34.34 -0.17 31.89
CA ASN A 133 33.20 0.44 31.19
C ASN A 133 32.51 -0.53 30.21
N LYS A 134 33.13 -1.69 29.95
CA LYS A 134 32.62 -2.72 29.05
C LYS A 134 32.97 -4.13 29.52
N ILE A 135 31.94 -4.98 29.63
CA ILE A 135 32.08 -6.43 29.79
C ILE A 135 31.26 -7.07 28.69
N ASP A 136 31.93 -7.74 27.76
CA ASP A 136 31.27 -8.36 26.62
C ASP A 136 30.53 -9.64 26.99
N ASN A 137 29.65 -10.07 26.09
CA ASN A 137 28.82 -11.25 26.24
C ASN A 137 29.60 -12.48 26.70
N GLU A 138 28.99 -13.23 27.60
CA GLU A 138 29.46 -14.53 28.10
C GLU A 138 30.81 -14.50 28.81
N ALA A 139 31.33 -13.33 29.19
CA ALA A 139 32.64 -13.19 29.83
C ALA A 139 32.83 -14.12 31.04
N PHE A 140 31.77 -14.39 31.82
CA PHE A 140 31.79 -15.27 33.00
C PHE A 140 30.82 -16.46 32.88
N THR A 141 30.48 -16.87 31.65
CA THR A 141 29.59 -18.01 31.44
C THR A 141 30.18 -19.31 31.99
N ASN A 142 29.37 -20.21 32.55
CA ASN A 142 29.81 -21.48 33.14
C ASN A 142 30.79 -21.34 34.32
N CYS A 143 30.89 -20.18 34.96
CA CYS A 143 31.55 -20.02 36.26
C CYS A 143 30.65 -20.59 37.36
N LYS A 144 30.57 -21.92 37.43
CA LYS A 144 29.54 -22.66 38.19
C LYS A 144 29.52 -22.39 39.70
N LYS A 145 30.64 -21.96 40.29
CA LYS A 145 30.72 -21.58 41.71
C LYS A 145 30.60 -20.08 41.97
N LEU A 146 30.48 -19.25 40.92
CA LEU A 146 30.42 -17.80 41.08
C LEU A 146 29.10 -17.42 41.77
N GLU A 147 29.20 -16.97 43.01
CA GLU A 147 28.06 -16.61 43.84
C GLU A 147 28.00 -15.09 44.08
N ASN A 148 29.16 -14.42 44.12
CA ASN A 148 29.27 -13.01 44.50
C ASN A 148 29.99 -12.18 43.43
N VAL A 149 29.34 -11.13 42.96
CA VAL A 149 29.92 -10.12 42.06
C VAL A 149 29.77 -8.76 42.74
N THR A 150 30.87 -8.04 42.91
CA THR A 150 30.88 -6.69 43.50
C THR A 150 31.50 -5.71 42.52
N PHE A 151 30.86 -4.57 42.32
CA PHE A 151 31.43 -3.46 41.56
C PHE A 151 32.02 -2.44 42.52
N GLU A 152 33.22 -1.92 42.23
CA GLU A 152 33.76 -0.81 43.01
C GLU A 152 32.87 0.45 42.87
N GLU A 153 32.85 1.26 43.93
CA GLU A 153 32.15 2.56 43.97
C GLU A 153 32.55 3.43 42.78
N GLY A 154 31.58 4.07 42.11
CA GLY A 154 31.85 4.87 40.90
C GLY A 154 31.98 4.05 39.62
N SER A 155 31.52 2.79 39.60
CA SER A 155 31.55 1.91 38.42
C SER A 155 31.09 2.60 37.13
N ASN A 156 31.91 2.54 36.08
CA ASN A 156 31.64 3.13 34.76
C ASN A 156 30.85 2.20 33.81
N LEU A 157 30.42 1.04 34.28
CA LEU A 157 29.75 0.05 33.43
C LEU A 157 28.35 0.54 33.02
N ALA A 158 28.16 0.78 31.73
CA ALA A 158 26.93 1.37 31.20
C ALA A 158 25.81 0.35 30.92
N GLN A 159 26.15 -0.92 30.74
CA GLN A 159 25.21 -1.96 30.34
C GLN A 159 25.62 -3.32 30.91
N LEU A 160 24.62 -4.14 31.25
CA LEU A 160 24.77 -5.53 31.65
C LEU A 160 24.09 -6.42 30.62
N ASP A 161 24.88 -7.10 29.79
CA ASP A 161 24.39 -8.04 28.78
C ASP A 161 24.38 -9.49 29.30
N SER A 162 24.45 -10.48 28.40
CA SER A 162 24.50 -11.91 28.67
C SER A 162 25.78 -12.38 29.41
N ILE A 163 26.13 -11.83 30.57
CA ILE A 163 27.46 -11.97 31.18
C ILE A 163 27.58 -13.21 32.10
N PHE A 164 26.56 -13.49 32.91
CA PHE A 164 26.62 -14.44 34.04
C PHE A 164 25.75 -15.69 33.84
N LYS A 165 25.79 -16.27 32.64
CA LYS A 165 25.06 -17.51 32.31
C LYS A 165 25.73 -18.73 32.95
N PHE A 166 24.97 -19.72 33.38
CA PHE A 166 25.44 -20.93 34.08
C PHE A 166 26.28 -20.64 35.34
N THR A 167 25.81 -19.70 36.19
CA THR A 167 26.45 -19.30 37.46
C THR A 167 25.61 -19.63 38.71
N ALA A 168 26.19 -19.53 39.90
CA ALA A 168 25.52 -19.79 41.18
C ALA A 168 24.98 -18.50 41.87
N ILE A 169 24.96 -17.37 41.16
CA ILE A 169 24.54 -16.07 41.70
C ILE A 169 23.06 -16.12 42.12
N LYS A 170 22.80 -15.79 43.40
CA LYS A 170 21.44 -15.71 43.96
C LYS A 170 21.00 -14.28 44.28
N SER A 171 21.96 -13.42 44.59
CA SER A 171 21.76 -12.00 44.88
C SER A 171 22.67 -11.17 44.00
N PHE A 172 22.15 -10.10 43.40
CA PHE A 172 22.92 -9.21 42.54
C PHE A 172 22.50 -7.76 42.73
N GLU A 173 23.47 -6.85 42.72
CA GLU A 173 23.26 -5.41 42.74
C GLU A 173 23.68 -4.82 41.40
N ILE A 174 22.77 -4.14 40.72
CA ILE A 174 23.03 -3.42 39.47
C ILE A 174 23.90 -2.19 39.78
N PRO A 175 25.03 -1.97 39.09
CA PRO A 175 25.99 -0.94 39.46
C PRO A 175 25.51 0.49 39.15
N GLN A 176 26.19 1.46 39.77
CA GLN A 176 25.83 2.88 39.80
C GLN A 176 25.47 3.49 38.43
N ASN A 177 26.30 3.30 37.40
CA ASN A 177 26.09 3.94 36.10
C ASN A 177 25.46 3.03 35.03
N CYS A 178 24.92 1.88 35.43
CA CYS A 178 24.26 0.96 34.50
C CYS A 178 22.92 1.53 34.03
N LYS A 179 22.73 1.59 32.71
CA LYS A 179 21.56 2.17 32.04
C LYS A 179 20.63 1.13 31.43
N LYS A 180 21.13 -0.08 31.21
CA LYS A 180 20.41 -1.16 30.53
C LYS A 180 20.85 -2.51 31.10
N VAL A 181 19.87 -3.39 31.27
CA VAL A 181 20.07 -4.78 31.68
C VAL A 181 19.39 -5.68 30.64
N ASP A 182 20.11 -6.63 30.09
CA ASP A 182 19.55 -7.66 29.21
C ASP A 182 18.83 -8.71 30.08
N GLY A 183 17.62 -9.12 29.66
CA GLY A 183 16.82 -10.07 30.43
C GLY A 183 17.41 -11.49 30.52
N ASP A 184 18.45 -11.81 29.73
CA ASP A 184 19.19 -13.08 29.79
C ASP A 184 20.51 -13.03 30.58
N LEU A 185 20.77 -11.92 31.31
CA LEU A 185 21.94 -11.72 32.19
C LEU A 185 22.25 -12.95 33.06
N PHE A 186 21.20 -13.57 33.60
CA PHE A 186 21.23 -14.86 34.30
C PHE A 186 20.34 -15.87 33.56
N SER A 187 20.91 -16.91 32.97
CA SER A 187 20.14 -17.93 32.22
C SER A 187 19.71 -19.15 33.06
N ASP A 188 20.10 -19.22 34.33
CA ASP A 188 20.00 -20.45 35.15
C ASP A 188 18.86 -20.43 36.14
N LEU A 189 18.09 -19.35 36.16
CA LEU A 189 16.94 -19.15 37.05
C LEU A 189 17.32 -19.18 38.55
N THR A 190 18.58 -18.89 38.88
CA THR A 190 19.13 -18.94 40.24
C THR A 190 18.92 -17.64 41.03
N ILE A 191 18.68 -16.51 40.34
CA ILE A 191 18.50 -15.21 40.97
C ILE A 191 17.19 -15.14 41.78
N THR A 192 17.30 -14.81 43.06
CA THR A 192 16.15 -14.65 43.97
C THR A 192 16.04 -13.24 44.53
N ASN A 193 17.15 -12.49 44.56
CA ASN A 193 17.19 -11.11 45.03
C ASN A 193 17.94 -10.22 44.04
N LEU A 194 17.27 -9.19 43.53
CA LEU A 194 17.87 -8.20 42.64
C LEU A 194 17.69 -6.81 43.25
N THR A 195 18.79 -6.07 43.35
CA THR A 195 18.83 -4.72 43.89
C THR A 195 19.53 -3.78 42.92
N ILE A 196 19.38 -2.48 43.12
CA ILE A 196 20.06 -1.43 42.36
C ILE A 196 20.90 -0.61 43.33
N HIS A 197 22.11 -0.27 42.92
CA HIS A 197 22.97 0.64 43.66
C HIS A 197 22.25 1.96 43.97
N ARG A 198 22.36 2.44 45.21
CA ARG A 198 21.62 3.62 45.71
C ARG A 198 21.75 4.88 44.83
N ASP A 199 22.88 5.03 44.14
CA ASP A 199 23.22 6.19 43.29
C ASP A 199 22.97 5.93 41.79
N ASN A 200 22.24 4.86 41.43
CA ASN A 200 21.81 4.65 40.07
C ASN A 200 20.51 5.42 39.80
N HIS A 201 20.55 6.32 38.81
CA HIS A 201 19.45 7.18 38.42
C HIS A 201 18.81 6.80 37.08
N TYR A 202 19.22 5.67 36.48
CA TYR A 202 18.80 5.25 35.14
C TYR A 202 17.81 4.10 35.17
N LEU A 203 17.78 3.32 36.25
CA LEU A 203 16.99 2.10 36.38
C LEU A 203 16.17 2.13 37.67
N ILE A 204 15.04 1.42 37.64
CA ILE A 204 14.21 1.18 38.82
C ILE A 204 13.79 -0.30 38.85
N ILE A 205 13.68 -0.87 40.06
CA ILE A 205 13.12 -2.20 40.27
C ILE A 205 11.76 -2.06 40.95
N GLU A 206 10.72 -2.59 40.32
CA GLU A 206 9.39 -2.73 40.90
C GLU A 206 8.89 -4.16 40.64
N ASN A 207 8.35 -4.80 41.68
CA ASN A 207 7.79 -6.16 41.58
C ASN A 207 8.74 -7.18 40.90
N ASN A 208 10.03 -7.16 41.27
CA ASN A 208 11.08 -7.99 40.67
C ASN A 208 11.23 -7.82 39.14
N THR A 209 10.94 -6.62 38.64
CA THR A 209 11.11 -6.25 37.23
C THR A 209 11.97 -5.00 37.15
N VAL A 210 12.98 -5.02 36.28
CA VAL A 210 13.85 -3.87 36.00
C VAL A 210 13.24 -3.05 34.88
N PHE A 211 13.06 -1.75 35.14
CA PHE A 211 12.60 -0.77 34.16
C PHE A 211 13.63 0.34 33.96
N SER A 212 13.49 1.10 32.88
CA SER A 212 14.09 2.43 32.75
C SER A 212 13.56 3.38 33.84
N ALA A 213 14.30 4.43 34.17
CA ALA A 213 13.91 5.39 35.22
C ALA A 213 12.56 6.08 34.95
N ASP A 214 12.22 6.31 33.67
CA ASP A 214 10.91 6.83 33.22
C ASP A 214 9.86 5.73 33.05
N LYS A 215 10.24 4.47 33.30
CA LYS A 215 9.44 3.24 33.18
C LYS A 215 8.93 2.89 31.78
N SER A 216 9.34 3.62 30.75
CA SER A 216 8.90 3.35 29.37
C SER A 216 9.41 2.00 28.85
N THR A 217 10.53 1.50 29.37
CA THR A 217 11.14 0.23 28.93
C THR A 217 11.16 -0.78 30.05
N LEU A 218 10.63 -1.97 29.78
CA LEU A 218 10.78 -3.15 30.64
C LEU A 218 12.01 -3.92 30.17
N PHE A 219 13.07 -3.89 30.98
CA PHE A 219 14.36 -4.51 30.63
C PHE A 219 14.45 -5.98 31.03
N PHE A 220 14.03 -6.31 32.25
CA PHE A 220 14.21 -7.66 32.77
C PHE A 220 13.12 -8.04 33.78
N PHE A 221 12.28 -9.01 33.41
CA PHE A 221 11.36 -9.70 34.31
C PHE A 221 12.09 -10.85 35.02
N CYS A 222 12.46 -10.64 36.29
CA CYS A 222 13.28 -11.59 37.02
C CYS A 222 12.49 -12.81 37.53
N ASN A 223 11.20 -12.63 37.85
CA ASN A 223 10.39 -13.71 38.41
C ASN A 223 9.83 -14.66 37.36
N ARG A 224 10.69 -15.56 36.86
CA ARG A 224 10.34 -16.48 35.79
C ARG A 224 9.38 -17.61 36.20
N SER A 225 8.94 -17.66 37.46
CA SER A 225 8.04 -18.70 37.97
C SER A 225 6.56 -18.41 37.78
N PHE A 226 6.20 -17.13 37.57
CA PHE A 226 4.81 -16.72 37.42
C PHE A 226 4.21 -17.20 36.09
N GLN A 227 2.94 -17.61 36.16
CA GLN A 227 2.18 -18.06 34.99
C GLN A 227 1.52 -16.90 34.24
N THR A 228 1.38 -15.74 34.89
CA THR A 228 0.82 -14.51 34.32
C THR A 228 1.64 -13.30 34.71
N TYR A 229 1.61 -12.28 33.87
CA TYR A 229 2.19 -10.97 34.14
C TYR A 229 1.35 -9.91 33.42
N GLU A 230 0.97 -8.88 34.15
CA GLU A 230 0.29 -7.71 33.60
C GLU A 230 1.35 -6.65 33.28
N ILE A 231 1.55 -6.38 31.99
CA ILE A 231 2.46 -5.32 31.55
C ILE A 231 1.84 -3.98 31.98
N PRO A 232 2.54 -3.11 32.73
CA PRO A 232 2.00 -1.82 33.10
C PRO A 232 1.70 -0.92 31.89
N ASN A 233 0.64 -0.11 31.98
CA ASN A 233 0.13 0.75 30.88
C ASN A 233 1.04 1.93 30.50
N TYR A 234 2.15 2.15 31.20
CA TYR A 234 3.16 3.15 30.86
C TYR A 234 4.33 2.55 30.03
N VAL A 235 4.42 1.23 29.91
CA VAL A 235 5.51 0.55 29.20
C VAL A 235 5.30 0.62 27.70
N THR A 236 6.17 1.31 26.98
CA THR A 236 6.11 1.40 25.52
C THR A 236 7.06 0.43 24.81
N ILE A 237 8.07 -0.07 25.51
CA ILE A 237 9.10 -0.95 24.95
C ILE A 237 9.28 -2.19 25.82
N LEU A 238 9.18 -3.37 25.20
CA LEU A 238 9.67 -4.63 25.78
C LEU A 238 11.10 -4.84 25.31
N GLY A 239 12.05 -4.75 26.25
CA GLY A 239 13.48 -4.81 25.96
C GLY A 239 13.98 -6.21 25.62
N ARG A 240 15.17 -6.27 25.03
CA ARG A 240 15.82 -7.53 24.65
C ARG A 240 15.77 -8.58 25.77
N ASN A 241 15.32 -9.79 25.42
CA ASN A 241 15.17 -10.94 26.32
C ASN A 241 14.32 -10.67 27.59
N SER A 242 13.48 -9.63 27.63
CA SER A 242 12.88 -9.18 28.89
C SER A 242 12.04 -10.22 29.63
N PHE A 243 11.47 -11.20 28.90
CA PHE A 243 10.75 -12.35 29.44
C PHE A 243 11.43 -13.69 29.14
N TYR A 244 12.71 -13.71 28.78
CA TYR A 244 13.47 -14.91 28.40
C TYR A 244 13.30 -16.06 29.39
N GLN A 245 12.93 -17.25 28.91
CA GLN A 245 12.66 -18.46 29.72
C GLN A 245 11.57 -18.30 30.81
N SER A 246 10.65 -17.35 30.65
CA SER A 246 9.54 -17.21 31.60
C SER A 246 8.56 -18.39 31.52
N LYS A 247 7.95 -18.75 32.66
CA LYS A 247 6.91 -19.78 32.75
C LYS A 247 5.49 -19.26 32.50
N LEU A 248 5.37 -18.05 31.93
CA LEU A 248 4.10 -17.47 31.50
C LEU A 248 3.35 -18.45 30.61
N VAL A 249 2.05 -18.57 30.86
CA VAL A 249 1.13 -19.35 30.03
C VAL A 249 0.42 -18.45 29.04
N THR A 250 0.11 -17.22 29.45
CA THR A 250 -0.48 -16.20 28.59
C THR A 250 0.16 -14.85 28.84
N ILE A 251 0.14 -13.98 27.83
CA ILE A 251 0.47 -12.56 28.00
C ILE A 251 -0.38 -11.68 27.09
N THR A 252 -0.71 -10.49 27.59
CA THR A 252 -1.39 -9.44 26.81
C THR A 252 -0.44 -8.28 26.59
N ILE A 253 -0.16 -7.98 25.33
CA ILE A 253 0.59 -6.82 24.86
C ILE A 253 -0.39 -5.65 24.71
N LEU A 254 -0.24 -4.64 25.56
CA LEU A 254 -1.14 -3.49 25.64
C LEU A 254 -0.96 -2.52 24.45
N GLU A 255 -1.95 -1.65 24.24
CA GLU A 255 -1.99 -0.67 23.14
C GLU A 255 -0.80 0.31 23.10
N ASN A 256 -0.26 0.63 24.28
CA ASN A 256 0.87 1.54 24.44
C ASN A 256 2.22 0.90 24.08
N VAL A 257 2.30 -0.43 23.93
CA VAL A 257 3.54 -1.13 23.57
C VAL A 257 3.80 -0.99 22.08
N THR A 258 4.72 -0.11 21.71
CA THR A 258 5.08 0.21 20.33
C THR A 258 6.23 -0.63 19.79
N THR A 259 7.07 -1.17 20.67
CA THR A 259 8.30 -1.89 20.31
C THR A 259 8.47 -3.15 21.13
N ILE A 260 8.71 -4.27 20.43
CA ILE A 260 9.05 -5.57 21.02
C ILE A 260 10.43 -5.95 20.46
N ASP A 261 11.46 -5.83 21.30
CA ASP A 261 12.87 -5.98 20.94
C ASP A 261 13.27 -7.47 20.77
N TYR A 262 14.55 -7.73 20.50
CA TYR A 262 15.05 -9.07 20.19
C TYR A 262 14.75 -10.07 21.30
N TYR A 263 14.28 -11.26 20.91
CA TYR A 263 14.18 -12.42 21.80
C TYR A 263 13.35 -12.23 23.08
N VAL A 264 12.45 -11.25 23.13
CA VAL A 264 11.67 -10.87 24.33
C VAL A 264 11.07 -12.09 25.05
N PHE A 265 10.43 -13.03 24.34
CA PHE A 265 9.84 -14.25 24.90
C PHE A 265 10.63 -15.51 24.57
N LYS A 266 11.89 -15.42 24.12
CA LYS A 266 12.67 -16.59 23.73
C LYS A 266 12.72 -17.64 24.85
N ASN A 267 12.60 -18.91 24.48
CA ASN A 267 12.54 -20.07 25.37
C ASN A 267 11.37 -20.05 26.38
N CYS A 268 10.32 -19.25 26.20
CA CYS A 268 9.10 -19.31 27.01
C CYS A 268 8.25 -20.54 26.65
N ASN A 269 8.73 -21.73 27.00
CA ASN A 269 8.11 -22.99 26.61
C ASN A 269 6.71 -23.22 27.19
N ASN A 270 6.27 -22.48 28.22
CA ASN A 270 4.91 -22.61 28.75
C ASN A 270 3.89 -21.72 28.05
N LEU A 271 4.36 -20.75 27.25
CA LEU A 271 3.53 -19.73 26.65
C LEU A 271 2.65 -20.36 25.57
N LYS A 272 1.33 -20.30 25.79
CA LYS A 272 0.30 -20.81 24.89
C LYS A 272 -0.35 -19.72 24.07
N ASN A 273 -0.70 -18.61 24.73
CA ASN A 273 -1.51 -17.56 24.09
C ASN A 273 -0.86 -16.18 24.24
N VAL A 274 -0.83 -15.42 23.15
CA VAL A 274 -0.39 -14.02 23.14
C VAL A 274 -1.50 -13.17 22.56
N THR A 275 -1.94 -12.17 23.32
CA THR A 275 -2.98 -11.21 22.89
C THR A 275 -2.34 -9.85 22.60
N PHE A 276 -2.66 -9.26 21.45
CA PHE A 276 -2.25 -7.91 21.07
C PHE A 276 -3.47 -6.99 21.11
N LEU A 277 -3.35 -5.90 21.86
CA LEU A 277 -4.41 -4.88 21.96
C LEU A 277 -4.16 -3.65 21.07
N GLY A 278 -2.98 -3.47 20.48
CA GLY A 278 -2.70 -2.32 19.61
C GLY A 278 -1.66 -2.58 18.53
N SER A 279 -1.23 -1.52 17.86
CA SER A 279 -0.23 -1.58 16.78
C SER A 279 1.19 -1.73 17.34
N VAL A 280 1.99 -2.59 16.70
CA VAL A 280 3.40 -2.81 17.04
C VAL A 280 4.25 -2.34 15.88
N TYR A 281 4.98 -1.23 16.08
CA TYR A 281 5.76 -0.61 15.02
C TYR A 281 7.05 -1.37 14.71
N SER A 282 7.71 -1.92 15.74
CA SER A 282 8.91 -2.74 15.62
C SER A 282 8.72 -4.03 16.41
N PHE A 283 8.88 -5.15 15.72
CA PHE A 283 8.83 -6.50 16.23
C PHE A 283 10.09 -7.22 15.74
N GLU A 284 11.09 -7.28 16.60
CA GLU A 284 12.44 -7.70 16.22
C GLU A 284 12.60 -9.22 16.10
N ILE A 285 13.79 -9.66 15.70
CA ILE A 285 14.07 -11.06 15.41
C ILE A 285 13.94 -11.93 16.67
N GLY A 286 13.28 -13.07 16.50
CA GLY A 286 13.30 -14.18 17.44
C GLY A 286 12.51 -13.95 18.72
N VAL A 287 11.57 -12.99 18.73
CA VAL A 287 10.72 -12.69 19.89
C VAL A 287 10.11 -13.95 20.51
N PHE A 288 9.66 -14.92 19.70
CA PHE A 288 9.08 -16.18 20.14
C PHE A 288 9.96 -17.42 19.84
N ASP A 289 11.28 -17.25 19.71
CA ASP A 289 12.19 -18.36 19.44
C ASP A 289 12.07 -19.43 20.53
N ASN A 290 11.97 -20.70 20.12
CA ASN A 290 11.80 -21.84 21.01
C ASN A 290 10.58 -21.73 21.97
N CYS A 291 9.52 -21.02 21.60
CA CYS A 291 8.22 -21.07 22.28
C CYS A 291 7.38 -22.23 21.76
N ASN A 292 7.78 -23.46 22.08
CA ASN A 292 7.27 -24.66 21.40
C ASN A 292 5.79 -25.00 21.67
N ASN A 293 5.20 -24.48 22.76
CA ASN A 293 3.80 -24.73 23.14
C ASN A 293 2.85 -23.59 22.75
N LEU A 294 3.29 -22.67 21.89
CA LEU A 294 2.46 -21.55 21.46
C LEU A 294 1.34 -22.07 20.53
N GLU A 295 0.10 -21.80 20.92
CA GLU A 295 -1.12 -22.33 20.32
C GLU A 295 -1.93 -21.22 19.62
N LEU A 296 -1.92 -19.99 20.14
CA LEU A 296 -2.80 -18.94 19.65
C LEU A 296 -2.22 -17.53 19.77
N PHE A 297 -2.28 -16.79 18.66
CA PHE A 297 -2.18 -15.33 18.65
C PHE A 297 -3.57 -14.71 18.53
N ILE A 298 -3.85 -13.67 19.31
CA ILE A 298 -5.14 -12.96 19.29
C ILE A 298 -4.88 -11.49 18.99
N PHE A 299 -5.51 -10.96 17.94
CA PHE A 299 -5.48 -9.53 17.59
C PHE A 299 -6.84 -8.90 17.86
N ASN A 300 -6.94 -8.12 18.94
CA ASN A 300 -8.21 -7.61 19.46
C ASN A 300 -8.62 -6.24 18.92
N ASN A 301 -7.72 -5.48 18.32
CA ASN A 301 -7.98 -4.15 17.76
C ASN A 301 -7.28 -4.00 16.41
N SER A 302 -7.55 -2.90 15.70
CA SER A 302 -6.80 -2.55 14.49
C SER A 302 -5.31 -2.41 14.82
N ALA A 303 -4.49 -3.28 14.24
CA ALA A 303 -3.04 -3.29 14.45
C ALA A 303 -2.33 -3.20 13.10
N THR A 304 -1.31 -2.35 13.02
CA THR A 304 -0.33 -2.40 11.93
C THR A 304 0.97 -2.94 12.49
N ILE A 305 1.50 -3.97 11.82
CA ILE A 305 2.74 -4.64 12.18
C ILE A 305 3.76 -4.29 11.09
N THR A 306 4.46 -3.16 11.29
CA THR A 306 5.14 -2.43 10.19
C THR A 306 6.57 -2.87 9.92
N LYS A 307 7.27 -3.42 10.92
CA LYS A 307 8.64 -3.95 10.79
C LYS A 307 8.71 -5.20 11.63
N SER A 308 8.60 -6.36 11.00
CA SER A 308 8.42 -7.59 11.77
C SER A 308 9.18 -8.74 11.20
N TYR A 309 10.07 -9.27 12.04
CA TYR A 309 10.81 -10.47 11.73
C TYR A 309 10.08 -11.68 12.29
N LEU A 310 9.42 -12.41 11.38
CA LEU A 310 8.97 -13.78 11.59
C LEU A 310 8.14 -13.97 12.87
N LEU A 311 7.06 -13.18 13.01
CA LEU A 311 6.05 -13.40 14.06
C LEU A 311 5.59 -14.87 14.02
N ILE A 312 5.29 -15.37 12.82
CA ILE A 312 5.02 -16.78 12.59
C ILE A 312 6.18 -17.39 11.81
N SER A 313 7.08 -18.03 12.55
CA SER A 313 8.27 -18.71 12.03
C SER A 313 8.06 -20.22 11.91
N GLU A 314 9.02 -20.91 11.31
CA GLU A 314 9.09 -22.38 11.32
C GLU A 314 9.25 -23.00 12.72
N TYR A 315 9.66 -22.20 13.71
CA TYR A 315 9.79 -22.63 15.10
C TYR A 315 8.44 -22.63 15.83
N VAL A 316 7.50 -21.77 15.40
CA VAL A 316 6.14 -21.68 15.96
C VAL A 316 5.20 -22.52 15.08
N LYS A 317 5.29 -23.85 15.17
CA LYS A 317 4.64 -24.78 14.23
C LYS A 317 3.13 -24.94 14.42
N ASN A 318 2.65 -24.83 15.65
CA ASN A 318 1.27 -25.19 16.02
C ASN A 318 0.36 -23.99 16.27
N ALA A 319 0.88 -22.76 16.23
CA ALA A 319 0.07 -21.59 16.53
C ALA A 319 -0.92 -21.30 15.40
N ASN A 320 -2.15 -20.95 15.81
CA ASN A 320 -3.18 -20.35 14.97
C ASN A 320 -3.30 -18.85 15.26
N ILE A 321 -4.05 -18.12 14.45
CA ILE A 321 -4.30 -16.69 14.66
C ILE A 321 -5.80 -16.40 14.71
N LEU A 322 -6.23 -15.62 15.69
CA LEU A 322 -7.57 -15.05 15.78
C LEU A 322 -7.50 -13.55 15.49
N PHE A 323 -8.24 -13.10 14.48
CA PHE A 323 -8.39 -11.69 14.13
C PHE A 323 -9.79 -11.20 14.49
N ASN A 324 -9.85 -10.23 15.40
CA ASN A 324 -11.08 -9.47 15.66
C ASN A 324 -11.21 -8.23 14.77
N TYR A 325 -10.09 -7.79 14.19
CA TYR A 325 -9.99 -6.69 13.23
C TYR A 325 -8.94 -7.01 12.16
N LYS A 326 -8.98 -6.30 11.03
CA LYS A 326 -7.95 -6.39 9.99
C LYS A 326 -6.59 -5.95 10.56
N VAL A 327 -5.58 -6.79 10.37
CA VAL A 327 -4.19 -6.53 10.80
C VAL A 327 -3.30 -6.58 9.58
N LEU A 328 -2.46 -5.57 9.42
CA LEU A 328 -1.55 -5.52 8.29
C LEU A 328 -0.15 -6.03 8.66
N PHE A 329 0.43 -6.85 7.79
CA PHE A 329 1.71 -7.52 7.97
C PHE A 329 2.73 -7.09 6.91
N ASP A 330 3.97 -6.87 7.33
CA ASP A 330 5.13 -6.77 6.43
C ASP A 330 5.56 -8.16 5.90
N LYS A 331 6.32 -8.17 4.79
CA LYS A 331 6.71 -9.37 4.03
C LYS A 331 7.42 -10.45 4.84
N SER A 332 8.12 -10.08 5.91
CA SER A 332 8.86 -11.02 6.76
C SER A 332 8.06 -11.56 7.95
N ALA A 333 6.81 -11.15 8.15
CA ALA A 333 6.07 -11.52 9.36
C ALA A 333 5.60 -12.99 9.38
N ILE A 334 5.29 -13.56 8.20
CA ILE A 334 4.65 -14.88 8.06
C ILE A 334 5.49 -15.75 7.13
N SER A 335 6.09 -16.83 7.66
CA SER A 335 6.99 -17.69 6.88
C SER A 335 6.33 -18.92 6.27
N ARG A 336 5.10 -19.25 6.67
CA ARG A 336 4.36 -20.43 6.24
C ARG A 336 2.85 -20.16 6.22
N ASN A 337 2.07 -21.04 5.63
CA ASN A 337 0.63 -21.01 5.79
C ASN A 337 0.25 -21.29 7.25
N VAL A 338 -0.70 -20.51 7.79
CA VAL A 338 -1.17 -20.60 9.18
C VAL A 338 -2.69 -20.58 9.19
N ASN A 339 -3.33 -21.40 10.02
CA ASN A 339 -4.79 -21.32 10.14
C ASN A 339 -5.19 -20.05 10.89
N VAL A 340 -6.25 -19.43 10.40
CA VAL A 340 -6.78 -18.20 10.97
C VAL A 340 -8.28 -18.31 11.20
N SER A 341 -8.75 -17.59 12.22
CA SER A 341 -10.17 -17.34 12.46
C SER A 341 -10.38 -15.83 12.41
N ILE A 342 -11.32 -15.36 11.60
CA ILE A 342 -11.60 -13.94 11.42
C ILE A 342 -13.04 -13.70 11.85
N SER A 343 -13.22 -13.02 12.97
CA SER A 343 -14.52 -12.91 13.66
C SER A 343 -15.62 -12.26 12.82
N TYR A 344 -15.26 -11.40 11.87
CA TYR A 344 -16.20 -10.63 11.04
C TYR A 344 -16.42 -11.22 9.63
N LEU A 345 -15.66 -12.25 9.22
CA LEU A 345 -15.87 -12.90 7.92
C LEU A 345 -16.86 -14.07 7.99
N ASN A 346 -17.16 -14.62 9.18
CA ASN A 346 -18.05 -15.79 9.36
C ASN A 346 -17.68 -17.01 8.49
N GLU A 347 -16.42 -17.15 8.09
CA GLU A 347 -15.94 -18.22 7.21
C GLU A 347 -14.99 -19.17 7.98
N PRO A 348 -15.26 -20.49 7.98
CA PRO A 348 -14.41 -21.46 8.65
C PRO A 348 -13.20 -21.86 7.79
N ASN A 349 -12.19 -22.46 8.42
CA ASN A 349 -11.03 -23.06 7.74
C ASN A 349 -10.26 -22.10 6.82
N LEU A 350 -10.10 -20.85 7.28
CA LEU A 350 -9.26 -19.88 6.60
C LEU A 350 -7.78 -20.09 6.97
N ILE A 351 -6.92 -19.67 6.06
CA ILE A 351 -5.49 -19.57 6.27
C ILE A 351 -5.00 -18.17 5.91
N ILE A 352 -3.87 -17.76 6.47
CA ILE A 352 -3.04 -16.67 5.95
C ILE A 352 -1.77 -17.25 5.32
N THR A 353 -1.42 -16.77 4.13
CA THR A 353 -0.22 -17.21 3.40
C THR A 353 1.00 -16.32 3.69
N PRO A 354 2.23 -16.72 3.31
CA PRO A 354 3.43 -15.88 3.43
C PRO A 354 3.35 -14.54 2.68
N ILE A 355 2.49 -14.44 1.67
CA ILE A 355 2.20 -13.19 0.94
C ILE A 355 0.98 -12.45 1.51
N ALA A 356 0.59 -12.75 2.75
CA ALA A 356 -0.49 -12.11 3.49
C ALA A 356 -1.87 -12.17 2.81
N LEU A 357 -2.14 -13.21 2.02
CA LEU A 357 -3.48 -13.51 1.51
C LEU A 357 -4.26 -14.32 2.54
N ILE A 358 -5.45 -13.85 2.91
CA ILE A 358 -6.46 -14.64 3.61
C ILE A 358 -7.19 -15.49 2.56
N MET A 359 -7.10 -16.80 2.70
CA MET A 359 -7.65 -17.76 1.73
C MET A 359 -8.40 -18.88 2.44
N ASN A 360 -9.27 -19.60 1.72
CA ASN A 360 -9.73 -20.90 2.19
C ASN A 360 -8.57 -21.92 2.24
N SER A 361 -8.71 -22.99 3.02
CA SER A 361 -7.64 -23.99 3.23
C SER A 361 -7.14 -24.69 1.97
N ILE A 362 -7.96 -24.77 0.92
CA ILE A 362 -7.59 -25.32 -0.41
C ILE A 362 -7.03 -24.25 -1.38
N GLN A 363 -6.94 -22.99 -0.94
CA GLN A 363 -6.34 -21.86 -1.66
C GLN A 363 -6.98 -21.51 -3.01
N THR A 364 -8.28 -21.74 -3.16
CA THR A 364 -9.03 -21.41 -4.38
C THR A 364 -9.72 -20.05 -4.32
N GLU A 365 -9.93 -19.50 -3.13
CA GLU A 365 -10.62 -18.22 -2.94
C GLU A 365 -9.81 -17.28 -2.05
N ILE A 366 -9.67 -16.02 -2.46
CA ILE A 366 -9.05 -14.96 -1.67
C ILE A 366 -10.16 -14.14 -1.02
N TYR A 367 -10.16 -14.08 0.30
CA TYR A 367 -11.15 -13.33 1.09
C TYR A 367 -10.69 -11.92 1.38
N GLU A 368 -9.45 -11.75 1.84
CA GLU A 368 -8.87 -10.45 2.17
C GLU A 368 -7.35 -10.47 1.95
N TYR A 369 -6.76 -9.30 1.70
CA TYR A 369 -5.32 -9.10 1.62
C TYR A 369 -4.83 -8.22 2.77
N TYR A 370 -3.91 -8.76 3.57
CA TYR A 370 -3.38 -8.17 4.81
C TYR A 370 -1.93 -7.70 4.64
N GLY A 371 -1.42 -7.59 3.42
CA GLY A 371 -0.05 -7.13 3.18
C GLY A 371 0.10 -5.61 3.36
N TYR A 372 1.22 -5.20 3.95
CA TYR A 372 1.67 -3.82 4.07
C TYR A 372 3.08 -3.67 3.51
N ASN A 373 3.33 -2.59 2.76
CA ASN A 373 4.64 -2.28 2.18
C ASN A 373 5.20 -3.36 1.22
N TYR A 374 4.30 -4.11 0.57
CA TYR A 374 4.66 -5.00 -0.54
C TYR A 374 4.78 -4.18 -1.84
N ASN A 375 5.76 -4.53 -2.68
CA ASN A 375 5.91 -3.95 -4.02
C ASN A 375 5.00 -4.62 -5.05
N ASP A 376 4.72 -5.91 -4.84
CA ASP A 376 3.96 -6.76 -5.73
C ASP A 376 3.35 -7.94 -4.94
N VAL A 377 2.29 -8.52 -5.50
CA VAL A 377 1.70 -9.77 -5.03
C VAL A 377 1.40 -10.65 -6.25
N THR A 378 1.84 -11.90 -6.21
CA THR A 378 1.51 -12.89 -7.25
C THR A 378 0.38 -13.79 -6.78
N ILE A 379 -0.74 -13.78 -7.49
CA ILE A 379 -1.91 -14.61 -7.22
C ILE A 379 -1.63 -16.06 -7.66
N PRO A 380 -1.76 -17.06 -6.76
CA PRO A 380 -1.50 -18.46 -7.09
C PRO A 380 -2.44 -19.00 -8.18
N LYS A 381 -1.95 -19.92 -9.02
CA LYS A 381 -2.68 -20.39 -10.20
C LYS A 381 -4.02 -21.04 -9.89
N GLN A 382 -4.15 -21.73 -8.76
CA GLN A 382 -5.38 -22.43 -8.35
C GLN A 382 -6.50 -21.49 -7.86
N VAL A 383 -6.22 -20.20 -7.69
CA VAL A 383 -7.24 -19.23 -7.28
C VAL A 383 -8.26 -19.11 -8.39
N THR A 384 -9.51 -19.44 -8.10
CA THR A 384 -10.65 -19.32 -9.01
C THR A 384 -11.45 -18.05 -8.75
N LYS A 385 -11.34 -17.48 -7.54
CA LYS A 385 -12.16 -16.35 -7.12
C LYS A 385 -11.42 -15.34 -6.22
N ILE A 386 -11.57 -14.06 -6.53
CA ILE A 386 -11.25 -12.95 -5.63
C ILE A 386 -12.58 -12.43 -5.06
N ARG A 387 -12.74 -12.54 -3.74
CA ARG A 387 -13.99 -12.20 -3.06
C ARG A 387 -14.22 -10.69 -2.95
N LYS A 388 -15.45 -10.34 -2.58
CA LYS A 388 -15.87 -8.96 -2.34
C LYS A 388 -14.91 -8.28 -1.36
N ASN A 389 -14.52 -7.04 -1.68
CA ASN A 389 -13.63 -6.20 -0.87
C ASN A 389 -12.23 -6.79 -0.60
N ALA A 390 -11.79 -7.87 -1.28
CA ALA A 390 -10.59 -8.60 -0.88
C ALA A 390 -9.32 -7.74 -0.79
N PHE A 391 -9.12 -6.81 -1.72
CA PHE A 391 -8.01 -5.85 -1.71
C PHE A 391 -8.47 -4.42 -1.42
N GLU A 392 -9.67 -4.21 -0.89
CA GLU A 392 -10.19 -2.86 -0.62
C GLU A 392 -9.21 -2.04 0.24
N ASN A 393 -8.94 -0.80 -0.20
CA ASN A 393 -7.99 0.14 0.38
C ASN A 393 -6.52 -0.37 0.41
N SER A 394 -6.18 -1.42 -0.35
CA SER A 394 -4.81 -1.92 -0.43
C SER A 394 -3.88 -0.90 -1.08
N THR A 395 -2.65 -0.83 -0.58
CA THR A 395 -1.59 0.03 -1.13
C THR A 395 -0.66 -0.73 -2.07
N ILE A 396 -1.05 -1.93 -2.52
CA ILE A 396 -0.23 -2.76 -3.40
C ILE A 396 -0.04 -2.10 -4.78
N PRO A 397 1.19 -1.84 -5.25
CA PRO A 397 1.40 -1.21 -6.54
C PRO A 397 1.09 -2.10 -7.75
N LYS A 398 1.27 -3.42 -7.59
CA LYS A 398 1.20 -4.38 -8.70
C LYS A 398 0.62 -5.72 -8.25
N ILE A 399 -0.24 -6.29 -9.10
CA ILE A 399 -0.79 -7.64 -8.94
C ILE A 399 -0.40 -8.46 -10.17
N ASP A 400 0.33 -9.54 -9.93
CA ASP A 400 0.73 -10.52 -10.93
C ASP A 400 -0.07 -11.81 -10.75
N PHE A 401 -0.09 -12.66 -11.78
CA PHE A 401 -0.77 -13.96 -11.76
C PHE A 401 0.22 -15.05 -12.17
N GLU A 402 0.18 -16.19 -11.49
CA GLU A 402 0.94 -17.37 -11.94
C GLU A 402 0.43 -17.85 -13.31
N ALA A 403 1.32 -18.49 -14.08
CA ALA A 403 0.97 -19.10 -15.36
C ALA A 403 -0.18 -20.10 -15.21
N ASP A 404 -1.05 -20.17 -16.21
CA ASP A 404 -2.24 -21.02 -16.26
C ASP A 404 -3.30 -20.72 -15.16
N SER A 405 -3.33 -19.49 -14.65
CA SER A 405 -4.30 -19.04 -13.64
C SER A 405 -5.74 -19.47 -13.95
N GLU A 406 -6.39 -20.05 -12.94
CA GLU A 406 -7.78 -20.55 -12.93
C GLU A 406 -8.81 -19.46 -12.55
N LEU A 407 -8.37 -18.21 -12.39
CA LEU A 407 -9.22 -17.12 -11.94
C LEU A 407 -10.36 -16.87 -12.92
N SER A 408 -11.59 -17.11 -12.46
CA SER A 408 -12.82 -16.97 -13.24
C SER A 408 -13.76 -15.88 -12.73
N VAL A 409 -13.62 -15.48 -11.46
CA VAL A 409 -14.53 -14.55 -10.79
C VAL A 409 -13.77 -13.51 -9.98
N ILE A 410 -14.06 -12.23 -10.21
CA ILE A 410 -13.69 -11.13 -9.32
C ILE A 410 -14.98 -10.47 -8.84
N GLU A 411 -15.27 -10.56 -7.54
CA GLU A 411 -16.50 -10.02 -6.94
C GLU A 411 -16.40 -8.49 -6.68
N ASP A 412 -17.52 -7.91 -6.25
CA ASP A 412 -17.69 -6.47 -6.06
C ASP A 412 -16.60 -5.82 -5.22
N ASN A 413 -16.21 -4.59 -5.58
CA ASN A 413 -15.25 -3.76 -4.84
C ASN A 413 -13.89 -4.44 -4.56
N ALA A 414 -13.55 -5.54 -5.26
CA ALA A 414 -12.37 -6.33 -4.92
C ALA A 414 -11.08 -5.49 -4.88
N PHE A 415 -10.95 -4.44 -5.69
CA PHE A 415 -9.83 -3.48 -5.66
C PHE A 415 -10.29 -2.03 -5.42
N LEU A 416 -11.44 -1.81 -4.75
CA LEU A 416 -11.95 -0.47 -4.45
C LEU A 416 -10.92 0.33 -3.62
N ASN A 417 -10.68 1.58 -4.01
CA ASN A 417 -9.72 2.49 -3.38
C ASN A 417 -8.26 1.98 -3.37
N CYS A 418 -7.88 1.06 -4.27
CA CYS A 418 -6.49 0.64 -4.46
C CYS A 418 -5.65 1.76 -5.11
N SER A 419 -5.42 2.85 -4.39
CA SER A 419 -4.83 4.10 -4.93
C SER A 419 -3.41 3.98 -5.48
N LYS A 420 -2.72 2.84 -5.27
CA LYS A 420 -1.36 2.60 -5.75
C LYS A 420 -1.26 1.61 -6.91
N ILE A 421 -2.32 0.85 -7.21
CA ILE A 421 -2.28 -0.11 -8.30
C ILE A 421 -2.10 0.65 -9.61
N ASN A 422 -1.03 0.34 -10.35
CA ASN A 422 -0.68 1.08 -11.57
C ASN A 422 -1.11 0.36 -12.86
N THR A 423 -1.14 -0.97 -12.82
CA THR A 423 -1.48 -1.82 -13.95
C THR A 423 -2.23 -3.04 -13.47
N PHE A 424 -3.22 -3.47 -14.25
CA PHE A 424 -3.88 -4.76 -14.07
C PHE A 424 -3.89 -5.48 -15.42
N ASP A 425 -2.96 -6.44 -15.60
CA ASP A 425 -2.84 -7.21 -16.85
C ASP A 425 -3.18 -8.68 -16.57
N PHE A 426 -4.36 -9.10 -17.04
CA PHE A 426 -4.84 -10.46 -16.88
C PHE A 426 -5.02 -11.12 -18.26
N THR A 427 -4.02 -11.93 -18.63
CA THR A 427 -3.91 -12.52 -19.98
C THR A 427 -4.67 -13.84 -20.15
N SER A 428 -5.25 -14.40 -19.08
CA SER A 428 -6.05 -15.63 -19.16
C SER A 428 -7.48 -15.33 -19.65
N THR A 429 -8.02 -16.21 -20.49
CA THR A 429 -9.38 -16.10 -21.04
C THR A 429 -10.45 -16.70 -20.11
N LYS A 430 -10.06 -17.24 -18.95
CA LYS A 430 -10.97 -17.93 -18.03
C LYS A 430 -11.86 -17.00 -17.20
N LEU A 431 -11.49 -15.72 -17.08
CA LEU A 431 -12.29 -14.74 -16.35
C LEU A 431 -13.65 -14.56 -17.03
N SER A 432 -14.73 -14.88 -16.32
CA SER A 432 -16.10 -14.86 -16.82
C SER A 432 -16.99 -13.85 -16.09
N TYR A 433 -16.61 -13.45 -14.87
CA TYR A 433 -17.38 -12.53 -14.05
C TYR A 433 -16.50 -11.43 -13.45
N LEU A 434 -16.98 -10.19 -13.57
CA LEU A 434 -16.44 -9.00 -12.93
C LEU A 434 -17.57 -8.27 -12.20
N GLY A 435 -17.44 -8.13 -10.88
CA GLY A 435 -18.41 -7.45 -10.02
C GLY A 435 -18.37 -5.92 -10.19
N TYR A 436 -19.18 -5.23 -9.38
CA TYR A 436 -19.27 -3.78 -9.48
C TYR A 436 -18.18 -3.03 -8.75
N SER A 437 -17.83 -1.83 -9.24
CA SER A 437 -16.87 -0.89 -8.63
C SER A 437 -15.51 -1.51 -8.32
N VAL A 438 -15.12 -2.56 -9.05
CA VAL A 438 -13.93 -3.37 -8.77
C VAL A 438 -12.68 -2.49 -8.75
N PHE A 439 -12.53 -1.53 -9.66
CA PHE A 439 -11.39 -0.61 -9.73
C PHE A 439 -11.76 0.84 -9.40
N LYS A 440 -12.90 1.08 -8.75
CA LYS A 440 -13.30 2.44 -8.36
C LYS A 440 -12.23 3.08 -7.47
N ASN A 441 -11.90 4.35 -7.73
CA ASN A 441 -10.89 5.15 -7.06
C ASN A 441 -9.46 4.58 -7.13
N CYS A 442 -9.15 3.74 -8.12
CA CYS A 442 -7.78 3.32 -8.45
C CYS A 442 -7.04 4.44 -9.20
N SER A 443 -6.73 5.54 -8.51
CA SER A 443 -6.25 6.79 -9.13
C SER A 443 -4.93 6.67 -9.91
N GLU A 444 -4.10 5.66 -9.61
CA GLU A 444 -2.82 5.41 -10.27
C GLU A 444 -2.93 4.40 -11.44
N LEU A 445 -4.09 3.78 -11.64
CA LEU A 445 -4.31 2.74 -12.64
C LEU A 445 -4.22 3.36 -14.04
N ALA A 446 -3.13 3.05 -14.76
CA ALA A 446 -2.85 3.59 -16.08
C ALA A 446 -3.22 2.62 -17.21
N PHE A 447 -3.18 1.32 -16.94
CA PHE A 447 -3.39 0.26 -17.91
C PHE A 447 -4.21 -0.89 -17.33
N VAL A 448 -5.25 -1.29 -18.06
CA VAL A 448 -6.08 -2.45 -17.75
C VAL A 448 -6.20 -3.28 -19.01
N ASN A 449 -5.86 -4.56 -18.91
CA ASN A 449 -6.02 -5.53 -19.97
C ASN A 449 -6.67 -6.80 -19.44
N PHE A 450 -7.75 -7.19 -20.11
CA PHE A 450 -8.40 -8.47 -19.91
C PHE A 450 -8.36 -9.20 -21.25
N ALA A 451 -7.70 -10.36 -21.30
CA ALA A 451 -7.67 -11.18 -22.51
C ALA A 451 -9.02 -11.86 -22.78
N THR A 452 -9.85 -12.05 -21.75
CA THR A 452 -11.17 -12.65 -21.92
C THR A 452 -12.09 -11.72 -22.70
N THR A 453 -12.89 -12.36 -23.54
CA THR A 453 -13.93 -11.74 -24.34
C THR A 453 -15.33 -12.05 -23.78
N ASN A 454 -15.48 -12.85 -22.73
CA ASN A 454 -16.77 -13.39 -22.30
C ASN A 454 -17.18 -12.92 -20.90
N PHE A 455 -17.08 -11.61 -20.64
CA PHE A 455 -17.57 -11.06 -19.38
C PHE A 455 -19.09 -10.98 -19.35
N GLU A 456 -19.68 -11.71 -18.40
CA GLU A 456 -20.96 -11.31 -17.81
C GLU A 456 -20.65 -10.19 -16.81
N VAL A 457 -20.69 -8.94 -17.31
CA VAL A 457 -20.78 -7.77 -16.42
C VAL A 457 -22.18 -7.82 -15.83
N ASN A 458 -22.27 -7.78 -14.50
CA ASN A 458 -23.54 -7.85 -13.77
C ASN A 458 -24.60 -6.94 -14.41
N ASP A 459 -25.78 -7.48 -14.72
CA ASP A 459 -26.92 -6.76 -15.32
C ASP A 459 -27.46 -5.60 -14.45
N ASN A 460 -26.88 -5.39 -13.26
CA ASN A 460 -27.15 -4.22 -12.45
C ASN A 460 -26.67 -2.94 -13.14
N LEU A 461 -27.63 -2.17 -13.64
CA LEU A 461 -27.50 -0.85 -14.28
C LEU A 461 -26.94 0.27 -13.37
N ASN A 462 -26.08 -0.02 -12.38
CA ASN A 462 -25.49 0.97 -11.46
C ASN A 462 -24.01 0.61 -11.19
N ASP A 463 -23.08 0.82 -12.13
CA ASP A 463 -21.73 0.28 -11.93
C ASP A 463 -20.56 1.19 -12.34
N ASN A 464 -19.95 1.75 -11.30
CA ASN A 464 -18.79 2.64 -11.27
C ASN A 464 -17.45 1.91 -11.43
N LEU A 465 -17.36 0.92 -12.32
CA LEU A 465 -16.25 -0.05 -12.40
C LEU A 465 -14.84 0.59 -12.35
N PHE A 466 -14.64 1.69 -13.09
CA PHE A 466 -13.39 2.46 -13.17
C PHE A 466 -13.58 3.93 -12.74
N GLU A 467 -14.62 4.27 -11.98
CA GLU A 467 -14.84 5.66 -11.52
C GLU A 467 -13.57 6.21 -10.83
N ASN A 468 -13.18 7.45 -11.14
CA ASN A 468 -11.98 8.12 -10.64
C ASN A 468 -10.65 7.38 -10.93
N CYS A 469 -10.57 6.59 -12.00
CA CYS A 469 -9.29 6.06 -12.50
C CYS A 469 -8.54 7.13 -13.32
N ASN A 470 -8.08 8.17 -12.64
CA ASN A 470 -7.60 9.41 -13.25
C ASN A 470 -6.39 9.24 -14.18
N LYS A 471 -5.60 8.16 -14.04
CA LYS A 471 -4.46 7.87 -14.92
C LYS A 471 -4.77 6.91 -16.07
N LEU A 472 -5.98 6.35 -16.12
CA LEU A 472 -6.35 5.38 -17.14
C LEU A 472 -6.37 6.06 -18.51
N VAL A 473 -5.50 5.61 -19.43
CA VAL A 473 -5.35 6.26 -20.75
C VAL A 473 -6.16 5.53 -21.82
N ASN A 474 -6.17 4.21 -21.78
CA ASN A 474 -6.77 3.36 -22.81
C ASN A 474 -7.49 2.17 -22.18
N ILE A 475 -8.62 1.79 -22.76
CA ILE A 475 -9.29 0.51 -22.48
C ILE A 475 -9.81 -0.12 -23.77
N SER A 476 -9.76 -1.45 -23.85
CA SER A 476 -10.25 -2.21 -24.98
C SER A 476 -11.14 -3.37 -24.57
N ASN A 477 -11.99 -3.82 -25.49
CA ASN A 477 -12.88 -4.97 -25.33
C ASN A 477 -13.89 -4.84 -24.18
N ILE A 478 -14.31 -3.62 -23.84
CA ILE A 478 -15.39 -3.43 -22.87
C ILE A 478 -16.72 -3.88 -23.51
N ASN A 479 -17.50 -4.70 -22.80
CA ASN A 479 -18.82 -5.14 -23.27
C ASN A 479 -19.84 -3.99 -23.06
N ASN A 480 -20.93 -4.21 -22.32
CA ASN A 480 -21.79 -3.11 -21.89
C ASN A 480 -21.01 -2.11 -21.04
N THR A 481 -21.13 -0.82 -21.40
CA THR A 481 -20.61 0.26 -20.56
C THR A 481 -21.70 0.64 -19.58
N SER A 482 -21.59 0.20 -18.34
CA SER A 482 -22.54 0.47 -17.27
C SER A 482 -22.59 1.95 -16.85
N ASP A 483 -23.59 2.28 -16.04
CA ASP A 483 -23.76 3.61 -15.47
C ASP A 483 -22.51 4.04 -14.70
N SER A 484 -21.97 5.22 -15.01
CA SER A 484 -20.78 5.81 -14.37
C SER A 484 -19.49 4.98 -14.45
N CYS A 485 -19.42 4.00 -15.36
CA CYS A 485 -18.28 3.09 -15.52
C CYS A 485 -16.91 3.80 -15.57
N PHE A 486 -16.79 4.90 -16.31
CA PHE A 486 -15.58 5.71 -16.45
C PHE A 486 -15.79 7.15 -15.95
N LEU A 487 -16.73 7.37 -15.03
CA LEU A 487 -16.94 8.68 -14.42
C LEU A 487 -15.62 9.23 -13.87
N ASP A 488 -15.28 10.47 -14.23
CA ASP A 488 -14.05 11.16 -13.81
C ASP A 488 -12.74 10.49 -14.25
N CYS A 489 -12.75 9.62 -15.28
CA CYS A 489 -11.53 9.14 -15.95
C CYS A 489 -10.90 10.23 -16.84
N VAL A 490 -10.35 11.27 -16.21
CA VAL A 490 -9.94 12.52 -16.88
C VAL A 490 -8.90 12.37 -17.99
N ASN A 491 -8.04 11.34 -17.94
CA ASN A 491 -6.99 11.08 -18.93
C ASN A 491 -7.35 9.99 -19.96
N LEU A 492 -8.60 9.49 -19.94
CA LEU A 492 -9.04 8.45 -20.87
C LEU A 492 -9.13 9.02 -22.28
N THR A 493 -8.25 8.58 -23.17
CA THR A 493 -8.15 9.08 -24.56
C THR A 493 -8.83 8.16 -25.57
N LYS A 494 -8.80 6.84 -25.33
CA LYS A 494 -9.31 5.83 -26.26
C LYS A 494 -10.07 4.74 -25.53
N VAL A 495 -11.26 4.45 -26.04
CA VAL A 495 -12.14 3.39 -25.55
C VAL A 495 -12.57 2.55 -26.75
N SER A 496 -12.36 1.24 -26.67
CA SER A 496 -12.91 0.29 -27.64
C SER A 496 -14.05 -0.49 -26.99
N ILE A 497 -15.28 -0.12 -27.34
CA ILE A 497 -16.49 -0.87 -27.00
C ILE A 497 -16.56 -2.07 -27.95
N ARG A 498 -16.90 -3.23 -27.41
CA ARG A 498 -16.87 -4.52 -28.10
C ARG A 498 -18.17 -4.77 -28.89
N ASP A 499 -18.06 -5.45 -30.03
CA ASP A 499 -19.22 -5.98 -30.75
C ASP A 499 -20.04 -6.93 -29.86
N GLY A 500 -21.35 -6.74 -29.84
CA GLY A 500 -22.28 -7.44 -28.94
C GLY A 500 -22.72 -6.58 -27.75
N SER A 501 -22.09 -5.44 -27.50
CA SER A 501 -22.53 -4.49 -26.47
C SER A 501 -23.87 -3.87 -26.85
N GLU A 502 -24.81 -3.82 -25.92
CA GLU A 502 -26.17 -3.27 -26.11
C GLU A 502 -26.36 -1.91 -25.43
N LEU A 503 -25.53 -1.56 -24.44
CA LEU A 503 -25.74 -0.42 -23.56
C LEU A 503 -24.50 0.47 -23.39
N ILE A 504 -24.75 1.79 -23.45
CA ILE A 504 -23.93 2.84 -22.87
C ILE A 504 -24.75 3.56 -21.79
N GLY A 505 -24.33 3.38 -20.54
CA GLY A 505 -25.06 3.74 -19.32
C GLY A 505 -25.04 5.23 -18.98
N ILE A 506 -25.83 5.59 -17.97
CA ILE A 506 -25.99 6.96 -17.47
C ILE A 506 -24.63 7.45 -16.96
N ARG A 507 -24.19 8.63 -17.40
CA ARG A 507 -22.92 9.26 -16.95
C ARG A 507 -21.67 8.39 -17.16
N SER A 508 -21.74 7.38 -18.04
CA SER A 508 -20.69 6.37 -18.24
C SER A 508 -19.30 6.94 -18.58
N PHE A 509 -19.24 8.06 -19.28
CA PHE A 509 -18.01 8.79 -19.61
C PHE A 509 -18.04 10.23 -19.12
N GLU A 510 -18.84 10.54 -18.09
CA GLU A 510 -18.87 11.89 -17.54
C GLU A 510 -17.47 12.36 -17.12
N ASN A 511 -17.12 13.60 -17.48
CA ASN A 511 -15.83 14.22 -17.17
C ASN A 511 -14.60 13.48 -17.74
N CYS A 512 -14.76 12.63 -18.76
CA CYS A 512 -13.65 12.09 -19.55
C CYS A 512 -13.05 13.18 -20.46
N TYR A 513 -12.37 14.16 -19.86
CA TYR A 513 -11.91 15.38 -20.54
C TYR A 513 -10.98 15.13 -21.73
N SER A 514 -10.21 14.04 -21.70
CA SER A 514 -9.23 13.69 -22.73
C SER A 514 -9.77 12.79 -23.84
N LEU A 515 -11.03 12.34 -23.78
CA LEU A 515 -11.60 11.44 -24.77
C LEU A 515 -11.82 12.20 -26.08
N GLU A 516 -11.15 11.80 -27.17
CA GLU A 516 -11.19 12.55 -28.44
C GLU A 516 -12.20 11.99 -29.44
N ILE A 517 -12.32 10.67 -29.49
CA ILE A 517 -13.18 9.95 -30.45
C ILE A 517 -13.77 8.75 -29.74
N ILE A 518 -15.04 8.44 -30.02
CA ILE A 518 -15.65 7.18 -29.63
C ILE A 518 -16.34 6.51 -30.80
N ASN A 519 -16.11 5.20 -30.94
CA ASN A 519 -16.77 4.34 -31.90
C ASN A 519 -17.89 3.59 -31.18
N ILE A 520 -19.11 3.67 -31.71
CA ILE A 520 -20.32 3.03 -31.21
C ILE A 520 -20.60 1.81 -32.09
N PRO A 521 -20.45 0.59 -31.55
CA PRO A 521 -20.69 -0.63 -32.31
C PRO A 521 -22.12 -0.74 -32.85
N SER A 522 -22.28 -1.50 -33.94
CA SER A 522 -23.56 -1.76 -34.60
C SER A 522 -24.66 -2.35 -33.69
N THR A 523 -24.25 -3.01 -32.60
CA THR A 523 -25.14 -3.71 -31.66
C THR A 523 -25.68 -2.82 -30.54
N VAL A 524 -25.16 -1.61 -30.34
CA VAL A 524 -25.61 -0.73 -29.25
C VAL A 524 -27.05 -0.30 -29.48
N ARG A 525 -27.92 -0.59 -28.50
CA ARG A 525 -29.36 -0.30 -28.52
C ARG A 525 -29.70 0.94 -27.72
N ILE A 526 -28.96 1.22 -26.64
CA ILE A 526 -29.25 2.30 -25.70
C ILE A 526 -28.01 3.17 -25.45
N ILE A 527 -28.15 4.47 -25.68
CA ILE A 527 -27.25 5.51 -25.18
C ILE A 527 -28.01 6.36 -24.18
N SER A 528 -27.63 6.23 -22.91
CA SER A 528 -28.38 6.78 -21.78
C SER A 528 -28.11 8.27 -21.53
N GLU A 529 -28.84 8.83 -20.58
CA GLU A 529 -28.73 10.25 -20.20
C GLU A 529 -27.32 10.59 -19.73
N TYR A 530 -26.79 11.73 -20.21
CA TYR A 530 -25.49 12.25 -19.81
C TYR A 530 -24.30 11.31 -20.06
N ALA A 531 -24.43 10.31 -20.93
CA ALA A 531 -23.37 9.32 -21.19
C ALA A 531 -21.99 9.93 -21.47
N PHE A 532 -21.92 11.06 -22.17
CA PHE A 532 -20.69 11.77 -22.52
C PHE A 532 -20.64 13.20 -21.96
N ILE A 533 -21.40 13.50 -20.90
CA ILE A 533 -21.45 14.88 -20.41
C ILE A 533 -20.05 15.38 -20.04
N ASN A 534 -19.74 16.62 -20.46
CA ASN A 534 -18.48 17.28 -20.15
C ASN A 534 -17.22 16.56 -20.70
N CYS A 535 -17.37 15.73 -21.74
CA CYS A 535 -16.25 15.22 -22.55
C CYS A 535 -15.69 16.34 -23.44
N LYS A 536 -14.90 17.24 -22.84
CA LYS A 536 -14.48 18.51 -23.47
C LYS A 536 -13.68 18.36 -24.76
N ASN A 537 -12.87 17.31 -24.91
CA ASN A 537 -12.09 17.06 -26.13
C ASN A 537 -12.78 16.13 -27.13
N LEU A 538 -13.98 15.61 -26.82
CA LEU A 538 -14.67 14.68 -27.71
C LEU A 538 -15.06 15.41 -28.98
N SER A 539 -14.38 15.07 -30.07
CA SER A 539 -14.48 15.74 -31.36
C SER A 539 -15.39 15.01 -32.34
N SER A 540 -15.47 13.68 -32.21
CA SER A 540 -16.24 12.82 -33.12
C SER A 540 -16.87 11.62 -32.42
N ILE A 541 -18.13 11.34 -32.75
CA ILE A 541 -18.83 10.10 -32.40
C ILE A 541 -19.12 9.36 -33.70
N ILE A 542 -18.62 8.13 -33.82
CA ILE A 542 -18.72 7.32 -35.02
C ILE A 542 -19.63 6.14 -34.75
N PHE A 543 -20.78 6.10 -35.38
CA PHE A 543 -21.69 4.96 -35.36
C PHE A 543 -21.35 4.00 -36.50
N GLU A 544 -21.21 2.72 -36.17
CA GLU A 544 -21.07 1.69 -37.19
C GLU A 544 -22.40 1.40 -37.89
N SER A 545 -22.31 0.97 -39.15
CA SER A 545 -23.45 0.61 -39.99
C SER A 545 -23.36 -0.88 -40.38
N PRO A 546 -24.44 -1.67 -40.24
CA PRO A 546 -25.80 -1.29 -39.82
C PRO A 546 -25.87 -0.91 -38.33
N ASN A 547 -26.93 -0.22 -37.90
CA ASN A 547 -27.05 0.27 -36.52
C ASN A 547 -28.36 -0.18 -35.84
N SER A 548 -28.27 -0.61 -34.57
CA SER A 548 -29.39 -1.17 -33.78
C SER A 548 -29.97 -0.23 -32.72
N LEU A 549 -29.66 1.07 -32.78
CA LEU A 549 -30.03 2.04 -31.75
C LEU A 549 -31.55 2.20 -31.61
N GLU A 550 -32.07 1.97 -30.41
CA GLU A 550 -33.48 2.08 -30.03
C GLU A 550 -33.76 3.29 -29.14
N LYS A 551 -32.79 3.72 -28.33
CA LYS A 551 -32.91 4.88 -27.44
C LYS A 551 -31.61 5.67 -27.39
N ILE A 552 -31.72 6.98 -27.57
CA ILE A 552 -30.63 7.94 -27.37
C ILE A 552 -31.16 9.17 -26.64
N SER A 553 -30.49 9.56 -25.55
CA SER A 553 -30.77 10.83 -24.89
C SER A 553 -29.98 11.96 -25.56
N ILE A 554 -30.65 13.03 -25.98
CA ILE A 554 -29.97 14.21 -26.55
C ILE A 554 -29.06 14.92 -25.54
N ASN A 555 -29.33 14.75 -24.24
CA ASN A 555 -28.50 15.29 -23.15
C ASN A 555 -27.20 14.49 -22.96
N SER A 556 -27.04 13.34 -23.62
CA SER A 556 -25.81 12.56 -23.58
C SER A 556 -24.59 13.34 -24.07
N PHE A 557 -24.79 14.37 -24.91
CA PHE A 557 -23.74 15.20 -25.51
C PHE A 557 -23.62 16.59 -24.87
N SER A 558 -24.21 16.79 -23.69
CA SER A 558 -24.16 18.09 -23.01
C SER A 558 -22.73 18.46 -22.65
N GLU A 559 -22.35 19.72 -22.84
CA GLU A 559 -21.00 20.25 -22.52
C GLU A 559 -19.85 19.54 -23.28
N CYS A 560 -20.14 18.83 -24.38
CA CYS A 560 -19.13 18.36 -25.34
C CYS A 560 -18.70 19.50 -26.28
N ASP A 561 -17.98 20.49 -25.75
CA ASP A 561 -17.67 21.74 -26.46
C ASP A 561 -16.81 21.56 -27.72
N SER A 562 -16.09 20.45 -27.85
CA SER A 562 -15.30 20.14 -29.05
C SER A 562 -16.02 19.26 -30.08
N LEU A 563 -17.25 18.79 -29.80
CA LEU A 563 -17.93 17.82 -30.66
C LEU A 563 -18.39 18.49 -31.95
N ARG A 564 -17.78 18.10 -33.07
CA ARG A 564 -18.03 18.65 -34.42
C ARG A 564 -18.61 17.63 -35.39
N ASN A 565 -18.49 16.34 -35.07
CA ASN A 565 -18.93 15.28 -35.95
C ASN A 565 -19.74 14.20 -35.20
N ILE A 566 -20.93 13.89 -35.72
CA ILE A 566 -21.66 12.66 -35.44
C ILE A 566 -21.89 11.99 -36.79
N SER A 567 -21.30 10.81 -36.99
CA SER A 567 -21.36 10.16 -38.31
C SER A 567 -22.80 9.82 -38.71
N ASP A 568 -23.01 9.74 -40.03
CA ASP A 568 -24.29 9.32 -40.58
C ASP A 568 -24.60 7.87 -40.15
N PHE A 569 -25.86 7.63 -39.76
CA PHE A 569 -26.33 6.28 -39.42
C PHE A 569 -27.84 6.14 -39.63
N LEU A 570 -28.30 4.90 -39.75
CA LEU A 570 -29.71 4.54 -39.88
C LEU A 570 -30.03 3.35 -38.97
N SER A 571 -31.00 3.54 -38.08
CA SER A 571 -31.62 2.48 -37.28
C SER A 571 -33.14 2.48 -37.50
N LEU A 572 -33.85 1.53 -36.88
CA LEU A 572 -35.31 1.48 -36.92
C LEU A 572 -35.97 2.71 -36.27
N LYS A 573 -35.27 3.39 -35.34
CA LYS A 573 -35.80 4.51 -34.55
C LYS A 573 -35.15 5.84 -34.86
N TYR A 574 -33.95 5.86 -35.44
CA TYR A 574 -33.22 7.09 -35.67
C TYR A 574 -32.51 7.15 -37.02
N ILE A 575 -32.36 8.35 -37.54
CA ILE A 575 -31.53 8.66 -38.70
C ILE A 575 -30.58 9.79 -38.28
N CYS A 576 -29.29 9.66 -38.55
CA CYS A 576 -28.35 10.78 -38.50
C CYS A 576 -27.88 11.08 -39.92
N THR A 577 -28.03 12.34 -40.33
CA THR A 577 -27.44 12.86 -41.57
C THR A 577 -26.97 14.28 -41.31
N TYR A 578 -25.76 14.65 -41.78
CA TYR A 578 -25.22 16.00 -41.63
C TYR A 578 -25.29 16.47 -40.16
N ASN A 579 -24.75 15.67 -39.24
CA ASN A 579 -24.73 15.94 -37.80
C ASN A 579 -26.11 16.19 -37.16
N THR A 580 -27.18 15.76 -37.83
CA THR A 580 -28.57 16.00 -37.44
C THR A 580 -29.27 14.68 -37.18
N ILE A 581 -29.76 14.49 -35.96
CA ILE A 581 -30.48 13.30 -35.52
C ILE A 581 -31.98 13.52 -35.64
N TYR A 582 -32.62 12.58 -36.32
CA TYR A 582 -34.06 12.49 -36.49
C TYR A 582 -34.60 11.25 -35.78
N TYR A 583 -35.75 11.36 -35.14
CA TYR A 583 -36.51 10.26 -34.57
C TYR A 583 -37.62 9.79 -35.53
N ILE A 584 -37.70 8.48 -35.74
CA ILE A 584 -38.70 7.83 -36.59
C ILE A 584 -39.84 7.29 -35.72
N ASN A 585 -41.06 7.75 -35.97
CA ASN A 585 -42.29 7.22 -35.38
C ASN A 585 -43.31 6.89 -36.47
N GLY A 586 -43.26 5.66 -36.98
CA GLY A 586 -44.07 5.25 -38.14
C GLY A 586 -43.65 6.03 -39.39
N SER A 587 -44.61 6.70 -40.04
CA SER A 587 -44.33 7.59 -41.17
C SER A 587 -43.88 9.00 -40.76
N ASN A 588 -43.92 9.34 -39.47
CA ASN A 588 -43.50 10.66 -38.98
C ASN A 588 -42.02 10.66 -38.62
N ILE A 589 -41.28 11.63 -39.16
CA ILE A 589 -39.88 11.87 -38.84
C ILE A 589 -39.80 13.19 -38.08
N SER A 590 -39.20 13.20 -36.89
CA SER A 590 -39.04 14.42 -36.09
C SER A 590 -37.56 14.75 -35.97
N LEU A 591 -37.15 15.98 -36.30
CA LEU A 591 -35.79 16.45 -36.07
C LEU A 591 -35.67 16.74 -34.58
N ILE A 592 -34.80 16.00 -33.87
CA ILE A 592 -34.68 16.08 -32.40
C ILE A 592 -33.40 16.77 -31.94
N PHE A 593 -32.32 16.71 -32.72
CA PHE A 593 -31.04 17.28 -32.35
C PHE A 593 -30.20 17.62 -33.58
N HIS A 594 -29.58 18.79 -33.57
CA HIS A 594 -28.54 19.21 -34.48
C HIS A 594 -27.32 19.66 -33.67
N LEU A 595 -26.15 19.17 -34.05
CA LEU A 595 -24.93 19.40 -33.31
C LEU A 595 -24.56 20.89 -33.24
N ARG A 596 -24.32 21.39 -32.03
CA ARG A 596 -23.99 22.80 -31.76
C ARG A 596 -22.83 23.34 -32.61
N ASN A 597 -21.72 22.58 -32.65
CA ASN A 597 -20.48 22.98 -33.31
C ASN A 597 -20.27 22.27 -34.65
N SER A 598 -21.35 21.79 -35.29
CA SER A 598 -21.27 21.27 -36.66
C SER A 598 -20.58 22.28 -37.59
N GLU A 599 -19.78 21.84 -38.54
CA GLU A 599 -19.18 22.71 -39.56
C GLU A 599 -20.16 23.08 -40.69
N ASP A 600 -21.38 22.52 -40.66
CA ASP A 600 -22.43 22.79 -41.64
C ASP A 600 -22.86 24.27 -41.62
N THR A 601 -22.77 24.97 -42.77
CA THR A 601 -23.30 26.34 -42.90
C THR A 601 -24.70 26.38 -43.52
N PHE A 602 -25.12 25.27 -44.13
CA PHE A 602 -26.40 25.10 -44.80
C PHE A 602 -27.00 23.73 -44.47
N LEU A 603 -28.28 23.69 -44.16
CA LEU A 603 -29.00 22.44 -43.91
C LEU A 603 -30.34 22.39 -44.66
N SER A 604 -30.60 21.28 -45.34
CA SER A 604 -31.90 20.98 -45.95
C SER A 604 -32.71 20.09 -45.01
N ILE A 605 -33.84 20.59 -44.50
CA ILE A 605 -34.67 19.88 -43.53
C ILE A 605 -35.84 19.21 -44.25
N ASN A 606 -35.97 17.90 -44.07
CA ASN A 606 -37.08 17.08 -44.57
C ASN A 606 -37.61 16.19 -43.44
N CYS A 607 -38.48 16.74 -42.59
CA CYS A 607 -39.09 16.05 -41.47
C CYS A 607 -40.52 16.58 -41.23
N SER A 608 -41.32 15.89 -40.41
CA SER A 608 -42.69 16.29 -40.05
C SER A 608 -42.72 17.40 -38.99
N VAL A 609 -41.80 17.34 -38.01
CA VAL A 609 -41.71 18.23 -36.85
C VAL A 609 -40.27 18.62 -36.59
N ILE A 610 -40.03 19.89 -36.26
CA ILE A 610 -38.76 20.35 -35.68
C ILE A 610 -39.01 20.52 -34.18
N CYS A 611 -38.38 19.68 -33.35
CA CYS A 611 -38.64 19.63 -31.92
C CYS A 611 -37.99 20.79 -31.16
N SER A 612 -38.42 20.95 -29.91
CA SER A 612 -37.89 21.95 -28.99
C SER A 612 -36.39 21.73 -28.75
N TYR A 613 -35.60 22.80 -28.75
CA TYR A 613 -34.15 22.77 -28.55
C TYR A 613 -33.33 21.94 -29.54
N SER A 614 -33.90 21.55 -30.70
CA SER A 614 -33.13 20.76 -31.66
C SER A 614 -31.93 21.50 -32.26
N PHE A 615 -32.01 22.82 -32.43
CA PHE A 615 -30.87 23.69 -32.75
C PHE A 615 -30.57 24.59 -31.55
N ASN A 616 -29.89 24.04 -30.55
CA ASN A 616 -29.55 24.77 -29.34
C ASN A 616 -28.10 25.28 -29.38
N TYR A 617 -27.93 26.59 -29.52
CA TYR A 617 -26.65 27.29 -29.72
C TYR A 617 -25.92 26.91 -31.02
N SER A 618 -26.62 26.37 -32.01
CA SER A 618 -26.04 26.02 -33.32
C SER A 618 -25.66 27.28 -34.10
N ASN A 619 -24.41 27.71 -33.94
CA ASN A 619 -23.93 29.01 -34.41
C ASN A 619 -23.15 28.95 -35.72
N ASN A 620 -22.93 27.79 -36.32
CA ASN A 620 -22.31 27.72 -37.65
C ASN A 620 -23.35 27.71 -38.78
N ILE A 621 -24.59 27.28 -38.48
CA ILE A 621 -25.68 27.28 -39.46
C ILE A 621 -26.06 28.72 -39.80
N GLU A 622 -25.96 29.06 -41.08
CA GLU A 622 -26.39 30.35 -41.60
C GLU A 622 -27.71 30.25 -42.37
N ASN A 623 -27.94 29.12 -43.05
CA ASN A 623 -29.02 28.97 -44.02
C ASN A 623 -29.77 27.65 -43.80
N ILE A 624 -31.09 27.73 -43.68
CA ILE A 624 -31.96 26.57 -43.55
C ILE A 624 -32.95 26.53 -44.71
N SER A 625 -33.04 25.37 -45.37
CA SER A 625 -34.02 25.09 -46.40
C SER A 625 -34.98 23.99 -45.96
N ILE A 626 -36.19 24.35 -45.57
CA ILE A 626 -37.28 23.41 -45.31
C ILE A 626 -37.86 22.95 -46.66
N VAL A 627 -37.86 21.64 -46.91
CA VAL A 627 -38.40 21.06 -48.15
C VAL A 627 -39.92 21.26 -48.19
N SER A 628 -40.48 21.63 -49.35
CA SER A 628 -41.93 21.77 -49.52
C SER A 628 -42.67 20.47 -49.16
N ASN A 629 -43.82 20.58 -48.49
CA ASN A 629 -44.63 19.44 -48.05
C ASN A 629 -43.97 18.53 -47.00
N SER A 630 -42.97 19.02 -46.26
CA SER A 630 -42.31 18.26 -45.17
C SER A 630 -42.79 18.70 -43.77
N VAL A 631 -42.28 19.83 -43.28
CA VAL A 631 -42.49 20.30 -41.90
C VAL A 631 -43.89 20.88 -41.75
N SER A 632 -44.58 20.44 -40.69
CA SER A 632 -45.91 20.93 -40.30
C SER A 632 -45.92 21.73 -38.98
N LEU A 633 -44.95 21.48 -38.10
CA LEU A 633 -44.83 22.09 -36.78
C LEU A 633 -43.36 22.44 -36.48
N ILE A 634 -43.13 23.67 -36.04
CA ILE A 634 -41.88 24.12 -35.40
C ILE A 634 -42.21 24.43 -33.95
N GLU A 635 -41.57 23.73 -33.02
CA GLU A 635 -41.82 23.85 -31.58
C GLU A 635 -41.12 25.05 -30.94
N SER A 636 -41.45 25.30 -29.67
CA SER A 636 -40.89 26.39 -28.88
C SER A 636 -39.38 26.15 -28.68
N PHE A 637 -38.56 27.20 -28.80
CA PHE A 637 -37.10 27.11 -28.66
C PHE A 637 -36.40 26.13 -29.63
N SER A 638 -37.03 25.71 -30.74
CA SER A 638 -36.38 24.85 -31.74
C SER A 638 -35.05 25.41 -32.25
N PHE A 639 -34.98 26.71 -32.49
CA PHE A 639 -33.79 27.49 -32.80
C PHE A 639 -33.49 28.42 -31.62
N ASN A 640 -32.83 27.89 -30.61
CA ASN A 640 -32.47 28.65 -29.42
C ASN A 640 -31.03 29.14 -29.52
N LYS A 641 -30.82 30.46 -29.48
CA LYS A 641 -29.51 31.11 -29.54
C LYS A 641 -28.69 30.71 -30.78
N CYS A 642 -29.35 30.46 -31.92
CA CYS A 642 -28.70 30.33 -33.22
C CYS A 642 -28.36 31.72 -33.76
N GLN A 643 -27.23 32.26 -33.33
CA GLN A 643 -26.88 33.67 -33.54
C GLN A 643 -26.54 33.97 -35.00
N ASN A 644 -26.02 33.01 -35.76
CA ASN A 644 -25.62 33.21 -37.16
C ASN A 644 -26.67 32.75 -38.19
N LEU A 645 -27.82 32.24 -37.76
CA LEU A 645 -28.91 31.91 -38.67
C LEU A 645 -29.41 33.19 -39.36
N LYS A 646 -29.14 33.31 -40.67
CA LYS A 646 -29.51 34.47 -41.50
C LYS A 646 -30.80 34.22 -42.24
N HIS A 647 -30.93 33.05 -42.86
CA HIS A 647 -31.98 32.79 -43.83
C HIS A 647 -32.70 31.47 -43.60
N ILE A 648 -34.03 31.50 -43.73
CA ILE A 648 -34.91 30.34 -43.61
C ILE A 648 -36.17 30.54 -44.47
N ASN A 649 -36.71 29.46 -45.02
CA ASN A 649 -38.01 29.44 -45.70
C ASN A 649 -39.10 28.76 -44.85
N PHE A 650 -40.33 29.24 -45.03
CA PHE A 650 -41.56 28.81 -44.41
C PHE A 650 -42.55 28.39 -45.52
N PRO A 651 -42.45 27.15 -46.03
CA PRO A 651 -43.36 26.64 -47.05
C PRO A 651 -44.78 26.48 -46.50
N MET A 652 -45.77 26.39 -47.42
CA MET A 652 -47.20 26.26 -47.10
C MET A 652 -47.55 25.05 -46.22
N SER A 653 -46.66 24.07 -46.14
CA SER A 653 -46.84 22.89 -45.28
C SER A 653 -46.76 23.20 -43.79
N ILE A 654 -46.07 24.27 -43.39
CA ILE A 654 -45.91 24.66 -41.99
C ILE A 654 -47.23 25.24 -41.49
N LYS A 655 -47.89 24.53 -40.58
CA LYS A 655 -49.19 24.94 -40.02
C LYS A 655 -49.03 25.74 -38.74
N THR A 656 -47.99 25.45 -37.95
CA THR A 656 -47.77 26.05 -36.63
C THR A 656 -46.29 26.35 -36.42
N VAL A 657 -46.01 27.57 -35.96
CA VAL A 657 -44.71 27.98 -35.40
C VAL A 657 -44.98 28.46 -33.98
N GLN A 658 -44.45 27.75 -32.98
CA GLN A 658 -44.74 28.03 -31.58
C GLN A 658 -43.96 29.26 -31.05
N TYR A 659 -44.37 29.70 -29.86
CA TYR A 659 -43.78 30.83 -29.15
C TYR A 659 -42.27 30.65 -28.94
N LEU A 660 -41.48 31.70 -29.22
CA LEU A 660 -40.01 31.69 -29.09
C LEU A 660 -39.29 30.53 -29.83
N ALA A 661 -39.86 30.01 -30.92
CA ALA A 661 -39.15 29.04 -31.77
C ALA A 661 -37.78 29.52 -32.28
N PHE A 662 -37.58 30.83 -32.47
CA PHE A 662 -36.35 31.51 -32.91
C PHE A 662 -35.81 32.43 -31.80
N ASN A 663 -35.71 31.90 -30.58
CA ASN A 663 -35.24 32.66 -29.43
C ASN A 663 -33.78 33.11 -29.62
N GLU A 664 -33.50 34.41 -29.42
CA GLU A 664 -32.15 35.00 -29.56
C GLU A 664 -31.45 34.77 -30.92
N CYS A 665 -32.19 34.54 -32.00
CA CYS A 665 -31.67 34.47 -33.37
C CYS A 665 -31.47 35.86 -34.00
N LYS A 666 -30.41 36.56 -33.59
CA LYS A 666 -30.22 37.99 -33.87
C LYS A 666 -29.89 38.34 -35.33
N ASN A 667 -29.27 37.43 -36.08
CA ASN A 667 -28.83 37.70 -37.46
C ASN A 667 -29.83 37.29 -38.53
N ILE A 668 -31.04 36.84 -38.15
CA ILE A 668 -32.11 36.61 -39.13
C ILE A 668 -32.32 37.90 -39.89
N GLN A 669 -32.28 37.81 -41.23
CA GLN A 669 -32.38 38.97 -42.10
C GLN A 669 -33.13 38.61 -43.37
N CYS A 670 -33.58 39.65 -44.06
CA CYS A 670 -34.23 39.45 -45.35
C CYS A 670 -33.21 39.00 -46.40
N PRO A 671 -33.52 38.02 -47.26
CA PRO A 671 -34.82 37.34 -47.41
C PRO A 671 -35.05 36.16 -46.45
N ILE A 672 -36.22 36.15 -45.80
CA ILE A 672 -36.87 34.93 -45.26
C ILE A 672 -38.12 34.65 -46.09
N ILE A 673 -38.31 33.42 -46.56
CA ILE A 673 -39.36 33.09 -47.55
C ILE A 673 -40.60 32.63 -46.85
N ILE A 674 -41.72 33.29 -47.08
CA ILE A 674 -42.98 33.00 -46.40
C ILE A 674 -44.02 32.73 -47.48
N GLU A 675 -44.55 31.51 -47.52
CA GLU A 675 -45.58 31.13 -48.50
C GLU A 675 -47.01 31.41 -48.00
N ASP A 676 -47.28 31.24 -46.70
CA ASP A 676 -48.56 31.64 -46.07
C ASP A 676 -48.49 33.09 -45.57
N ILE A 677 -49.11 33.98 -46.32
CA ILE A 677 -49.19 35.42 -46.00
C ILE A 677 -50.45 35.80 -45.20
N SER A 678 -51.18 34.82 -44.64
CA SER A 678 -52.37 35.10 -43.83
C SER A 678 -52.01 35.85 -42.55
N HIS A 679 -52.90 36.75 -42.11
CA HIS A 679 -52.69 37.53 -40.88
C HIS A 679 -52.41 36.64 -39.66
N LYS A 680 -53.06 35.47 -39.60
CA LYS A 680 -52.84 34.49 -38.53
C LYS A 680 -51.41 33.94 -38.54
N PHE A 681 -50.91 33.52 -39.70
CA PHE A 681 -49.56 32.96 -39.83
C PHE A 681 -48.46 34.00 -39.56
N ILE A 682 -48.62 35.20 -40.11
CA ILE A 682 -47.70 36.32 -39.85
C ILE A 682 -47.65 36.67 -38.36
N ASN A 683 -48.79 36.64 -37.65
CA ASN A 683 -48.78 36.86 -36.20
C ASN A 683 -48.07 35.73 -35.42
N MET A 684 -48.21 34.47 -35.85
CA MET A 684 -47.45 33.35 -35.26
C MET A 684 -45.94 33.53 -35.46
N LEU A 685 -45.50 33.87 -36.67
CA LEU A 685 -44.09 34.17 -36.95
C LEU A 685 -43.56 35.35 -36.12
N SER A 686 -44.39 36.36 -35.87
CA SER A 686 -43.99 37.46 -34.98
C SER A 686 -43.80 37.01 -33.53
N GLN A 687 -44.58 36.04 -33.04
CA GLN A 687 -44.49 35.52 -31.68
C GLN A 687 -43.39 34.47 -31.52
N SER A 688 -42.90 33.92 -32.63
CA SER A 688 -41.83 32.93 -32.64
C SER A 688 -40.45 33.51 -32.32
N GLY A 689 -40.30 34.83 -32.25
CA GLY A 689 -39.01 35.50 -31.99
C GLY A 689 -38.40 36.17 -33.22
N ILE A 690 -38.99 35.98 -34.41
CA ILE A 690 -38.57 36.72 -35.61
C ILE A 690 -39.09 38.17 -35.53
N PRO A 691 -38.23 39.19 -35.65
CA PRO A 691 -38.67 40.58 -35.55
C PRO A 691 -39.69 40.96 -36.63
N ARG A 692 -40.83 41.56 -36.23
CA ARG A 692 -41.88 42.04 -37.15
C ARG A 692 -41.35 42.86 -38.32
N ARG A 693 -40.37 43.74 -38.07
CA ARG A 693 -39.76 44.58 -39.10
C ARG A 693 -39.19 43.77 -40.26
N ILE A 694 -38.57 42.61 -39.98
CA ILE A 694 -37.96 41.74 -40.99
C ILE A 694 -39.08 41.07 -41.78
N ILE A 695 -40.09 40.51 -41.10
CA ILE A 695 -41.24 39.86 -41.73
C ILE A 695 -41.90 40.79 -42.76
N PHE A 696 -42.25 42.02 -42.37
CA PHE A 696 -42.88 42.99 -43.28
C PHE A 696 -41.95 43.47 -44.39
N SER A 697 -40.65 43.67 -44.10
CA SER A 697 -39.66 44.05 -45.13
C SER A 697 -39.56 42.99 -46.23
N CYS A 698 -39.66 41.71 -45.87
CA CYS A 698 -39.61 40.63 -46.85
C CYS A 698 -40.91 40.51 -47.64
N VAL A 699 -42.07 40.68 -47.01
CA VAL A 699 -43.37 40.73 -47.73
C VAL A 699 -43.36 41.81 -48.81
N ALA A 700 -42.83 43.00 -48.53
CA ALA A 700 -42.69 44.06 -49.52
C ALA A 700 -41.75 43.69 -50.69
N ILE A 701 -40.66 42.95 -50.42
CA ILE A 701 -39.74 42.45 -51.46
C ILE A 701 -40.40 41.35 -52.31
N TYR A 702 -41.25 40.50 -51.73
CA TYR A 702 -41.99 39.46 -52.46
C TYR A 702 -42.96 40.03 -53.51
N GLU A 703 -43.50 41.21 -53.27
CA GLU A 703 -44.38 41.90 -54.23
C GLU A 703 -43.62 42.51 -55.42
N SER A 704 -42.28 42.64 -55.33
CA SER A 704 -41.43 43.17 -56.40
C SER A 704 -41.33 42.22 -57.62
N TYR A 705 -41.12 42.80 -58.80
CA TYR A 705 -41.06 42.06 -60.07
C TYR A 705 -39.81 41.16 -60.19
N ASP A 706 -38.67 41.60 -59.65
CA ASP A 706 -37.39 40.86 -59.72
C ASP A 706 -37.40 39.58 -58.89
N PHE A 707 -38.01 39.59 -57.69
CA PHE A 707 -38.09 38.39 -56.85
C PHE A 707 -38.87 37.26 -57.53
N ARG A 708 -39.98 37.59 -58.21
CA ARG A 708 -40.80 36.61 -58.96
C ARG A 708 -40.03 35.94 -60.09
N ARG A 709 -39.10 36.66 -60.72
CA ARG A 709 -38.23 36.15 -61.80
C ARG A 709 -37.12 35.23 -61.27
N VAL A 710 -36.51 35.55 -60.12
CA VAL A 710 -35.49 34.71 -59.47
C VAL A 710 -36.10 33.40 -58.94
N LYS A 711 -37.29 33.46 -58.33
CA LYS A 711 -38.03 32.27 -57.88
C LYS A 711 -38.32 31.28 -59.02
N SER A 712 -38.56 31.76 -60.24
CA SER A 712 -38.80 30.87 -61.40
C SER A 712 -37.52 30.24 -61.96
N ILE A 713 -36.34 30.86 -61.77
CA ILE A 713 -35.05 30.39 -62.29
C ILE A 713 -34.40 29.37 -61.35
N CYS A 714 -34.54 29.55 -60.03
CA CYS A 714 -33.82 28.75 -59.02
C CYS A 714 -34.54 27.48 -58.55
N ASN A 715 -35.62 27.08 -59.23
CA ASN A 715 -36.49 25.96 -58.83
C ASN A 715 -35.82 24.56 -58.82
N THR A 716 -34.55 24.46 -59.25
CA THR A 716 -33.83 23.19 -59.39
C THR A 716 -32.76 22.93 -58.33
N SER A 717 -32.39 23.91 -57.50
CA SER A 717 -31.44 23.70 -56.38
C SER A 717 -31.56 24.76 -55.28
N ALA A 718 -31.88 24.31 -54.06
CA ALA A 718 -31.96 25.16 -52.88
C ALA A 718 -30.62 25.85 -52.55
N SER A 719 -29.47 25.18 -52.79
CA SER A 719 -28.16 25.77 -52.52
C SER A 719 -27.81 26.91 -53.49
N LEU A 720 -28.16 26.76 -54.77
CA LEU A 720 -28.00 27.81 -55.79
C LEU A 720 -28.90 29.01 -55.52
N PHE A 721 -30.11 28.76 -55.03
CA PHE A 721 -31.07 29.79 -54.66
C PHE A 721 -30.57 30.66 -53.48
N TRP A 722 -30.09 30.04 -52.41
CA TRP A 722 -29.51 30.78 -51.27
C TRP A 722 -28.19 31.47 -51.61
N LYS A 723 -27.37 30.88 -52.50
CA LYS A 723 -26.13 31.51 -53.01
C LYS A 723 -26.40 32.75 -53.88
N TYR A 724 -27.56 32.82 -54.54
CA TYR A 724 -27.99 33.99 -55.29
C TYR A 724 -28.54 35.08 -54.39
N LEU A 725 -29.30 34.72 -53.35
CA LEU A 725 -29.91 35.66 -52.40
C LEU A 725 -28.94 36.24 -51.36
N SER A 726 -27.76 35.63 -51.18
CA SER A 726 -26.68 36.10 -50.29
C SER A 726 -25.68 37.05 -50.97
N LYS A 727 -25.81 37.26 -52.28
CA LYS A 727 -25.11 38.31 -53.04
C LYS A 727 -26.00 39.54 -53.17
#